data_AF-A0A8C7PXT6-F1
#
_entry.id   AF-A0A8C7PXT6-F1
#
_cell.length_a   1.000
_cell.length_b   1.000
_cell.length_c   1.000
_cell.angle_alpha   90.00
_cell.angle_beta   90.00
_cell.angle_gamma   90.00
#
_symmetry.space_group_name_H-M   'P 1'
#
loop_
_entity.id
_entity.type
_entity.pdbx_description
1 polymer ?
#
loop_
_entity_poly.entity_id
_entity_poly.type
_entity_poly.pdbx_seq_one_letter_code
_entity_poly.pdbx_strand_id
1 'polypeptide(L)'
;LSPDKSSLHHKKLNLVDYKNDCFRKDGEEFRYISGSIHYNRIPRAYWKDRLLKMYMAGLNAIQTYVPWNFHEPSPDRYNFSGDRDLEHFLQLAQDIGLLVVLRPGPYICGEWDMGGLPAWLLHKKDIVLRSSDPDYIAAVDKWMGTLLPMLKPFLYQNGGPIITVQVENEYGSYFACDYNYLRHLTSLFRSHLGNDVVLFTTDGAGAGYLKCGTLQGVYATVDFGPGGNVSAAFDAQRQAEPHGPLVNSEFYTGWLDHWGERHSTVSTAIVAKSLNEILAIGASVNLYMFIGGTNFGYWNGANTPYAPQPTSYDYDAPLTEAGDLTDKYFAIQDVIKLIPEGPVLPSTPKYCRIESIFLPLQLHTVVDALDILSFSGPVKSIYPLTFIEMNQPFGFVLYQTKLPVDCSKPTPLSSPLNGVHDRAYVSVDGVAAGILERDKALTINVTGKAGSQVDILVENMGRVNYGKDINDFKGLVSNLTLGADILTGWEVYSLSIDQAVSQGLLWEMGSRVAGTPPPSPLSVPSFYGGTFVIPDGIPDLPQDTYIQFPDWRKGQVWINGFNLGRYWPARGPQITLYVPASILSTAVPNNVTVLELEGDPCTPGPCTVEFTNTPVLNATVKSDHKHQRALFHKEDLL
;
A
#
# COMPACT_ATOMS: atom_id res chain seq x y z
N LEU A 1 -49.32 -21.59 19.06
CA LEU A 1 -48.06 -22.36 19.03
C LEU A 1 -46.93 -21.37 19.24
N SER A 2 -46.49 -21.23 20.49
CA SER A 2 -45.32 -20.42 20.85
C SER A 2 -44.06 -21.06 20.23
N PRO A 3 -43.13 -20.29 19.64
CA PRO A 3 -41.83 -20.83 19.30
C PRO A 3 -41.06 -21.04 20.60
N ASP A 4 -40.61 -22.27 20.78
CA ASP A 4 -39.78 -22.74 21.88
C ASP A 4 -38.46 -21.94 21.92
N LYS A 5 -38.28 -21.18 23.00
CA LYS A 5 -37.01 -20.54 23.36
C LYS A 5 -36.19 -21.55 24.14
N SER A 6 -35.61 -22.56 23.48
CA SER A 6 -34.63 -23.44 24.15
C SER A 6 -33.64 -24.10 23.17
N SER A 7 -32.59 -23.36 22.79
CA SER A 7 -31.21 -23.86 22.64
C SER A 7 -30.31 -22.78 22.04
N LEU A 8 -30.08 -21.70 22.80
CA LEU A 8 -28.85 -20.92 22.63
C LEU A 8 -27.70 -21.77 23.19
N HIS A 9 -27.22 -22.74 22.41
CA HIS A 9 -25.87 -23.25 22.63
C HIS A 9 -24.93 -22.05 22.43
N HIS A 10 -24.48 -21.45 23.52
CA HIS A 10 -23.36 -20.53 23.48
C HIS A 10 -22.21 -21.23 22.74
N LYS A 11 -21.87 -20.77 21.53
CA LYS A 11 -20.67 -21.20 20.81
C LYS A 11 -19.49 -20.89 21.73
N LYS A 12 -18.96 -21.90 22.41
CA LYS A 12 -17.83 -21.74 23.32
C LYS A 12 -16.55 -21.87 22.52
N LEU A 13 -15.85 -20.76 22.36
CA LEU A 13 -14.48 -20.76 21.88
C LEU A 13 -13.55 -20.98 23.08
N ASN A 14 -13.17 -22.24 23.33
CA ASN A 14 -12.01 -22.54 24.19
C ASN A 14 -10.81 -22.77 23.26
N LEU A 15 -10.39 -21.73 22.52
CA LEU A 15 -9.64 -21.95 21.29
C LEU A 15 -8.27 -22.58 21.52
N VAL A 16 -7.47 -22.19 22.52
CA VAL A 16 -6.12 -22.78 22.70
C VAL A 16 -6.18 -23.94 23.69
N ASP A 17 -5.97 -25.16 23.21
CA ASP A 17 -5.78 -26.34 24.04
C ASP A 17 -4.28 -26.58 24.26
N TYR A 18 -3.73 -25.95 25.29
CA TYR A 18 -2.32 -26.09 25.68
C TYR A 18 -1.93 -27.53 26.04
N LYS A 19 -2.87 -28.41 26.38
CA LYS A 19 -2.54 -29.79 26.73
C LYS A 19 -2.30 -30.65 25.50
N ASN A 20 -3.02 -30.38 24.41
CA ASN A 20 -2.97 -31.16 23.18
C ASN A 20 -2.33 -30.40 22.02
N ASP A 21 -1.71 -29.25 22.29
CA ASP A 21 -1.01 -28.40 21.33
C ASP A 21 -1.82 -28.07 20.06
N CYS A 22 -3.12 -27.80 20.22
CA CYS A 22 -4.03 -27.55 19.10
C CYS A 22 -5.00 -26.40 19.37
N PHE A 23 -5.71 -25.95 18.33
CA PHE A 23 -6.89 -25.15 18.54
C PHE A 23 -8.13 -26.04 18.78
N ARG A 24 -9.13 -25.55 19.52
CA ARG A 24 -10.46 -26.16 19.61
C ARG A 24 -11.56 -25.21 19.16
N LYS A 25 -12.32 -25.64 18.16
CA LYS A 25 -13.50 -24.93 17.66
C LYS A 25 -14.74 -25.75 17.97
N ASP A 26 -15.65 -25.20 18.77
CA ASP A 26 -16.88 -25.87 19.22
C ASP A 26 -16.63 -27.20 19.95
N GLY A 27 -15.48 -27.32 20.63
CA GLY A 27 -15.07 -28.53 21.38
C GLY A 27 -14.22 -29.51 20.57
N GLU A 28 -14.20 -29.40 19.25
CA GLU A 28 -13.45 -30.27 18.35
C GLU A 28 -12.06 -29.70 18.04
N GLU A 29 -11.10 -30.58 17.79
CA GLU A 29 -9.76 -30.18 17.31
C GLU A 29 -9.88 -29.40 16.00
N PHE A 30 -9.17 -28.28 15.93
CA PHE A 30 -9.24 -27.35 14.82
C PHE A 30 -7.85 -26.87 14.43
N ARG A 31 -7.67 -26.69 13.13
CA ARG A 31 -6.50 -26.06 12.53
C ARG A 31 -6.98 -25.21 11.37
N TYR A 32 -6.62 -23.93 11.37
CA TYR A 32 -6.87 -23.08 10.22
C TYR A 32 -5.75 -23.23 9.17
N ILE A 33 -6.17 -23.22 7.91
CA ILE A 33 -5.35 -22.98 6.72
C ILE A 33 -5.91 -21.70 6.11
N SER A 34 -5.17 -20.62 6.30
CA SER A 34 -5.60 -19.26 5.99
C SER A 34 -4.84 -18.70 4.79
N GLY A 35 -5.42 -17.71 4.12
CA GLY A 35 -4.74 -16.92 3.10
C GLY A 35 -4.93 -15.44 3.37
N SER A 36 -3.88 -14.64 3.19
CA SER A 36 -3.97 -13.19 3.35
C SER A 36 -4.60 -12.53 2.14
N ILE A 37 -5.56 -11.65 2.41
CA ILE A 37 -6.28 -10.81 1.47
C ILE A 37 -6.46 -9.44 2.12
N HIS A 38 -6.09 -8.37 1.42
CA HIS A 38 -6.25 -7.00 1.91
C HIS A 38 -7.43 -6.33 1.21
N TYR A 39 -8.55 -6.14 1.91
CA TYR A 39 -9.76 -5.54 1.31
C TYR A 39 -9.50 -4.12 0.79
N ASN A 40 -8.57 -3.39 1.40
CA ASN A 40 -8.11 -2.07 1.00
C ASN A 40 -7.27 -2.06 -0.29
N ARG A 41 -6.90 -3.23 -0.83
CA ARG A 41 -6.17 -3.40 -2.11
C ARG A 41 -7.01 -3.99 -3.23
N ILE A 42 -8.29 -4.28 -2.97
CA ILE A 42 -9.21 -4.94 -3.90
C ILE A 42 -10.50 -4.13 -3.96
N PRO A 43 -10.98 -3.70 -5.13
CA PRO A 43 -12.27 -3.02 -5.23
C PRO A 43 -13.38 -3.88 -4.64
N ARG A 44 -14.33 -3.27 -3.92
CA ARG A 44 -15.44 -3.99 -3.26
C ARG A 44 -16.24 -4.87 -4.20
N ALA A 45 -16.39 -4.45 -5.46
CA ALA A 45 -17.06 -5.22 -6.51
C ALA A 45 -16.47 -6.64 -6.67
N TYR A 46 -15.21 -6.84 -6.30
CA TYR A 46 -14.49 -8.09 -6.45
C TYR A 46 -14.26 -8.87 -5.15
N TRP A 47 -14.59 -8.34 -3.98
CA TRP A 47 -14.36 -9.05 -2.71
C TRP A 47 -14.97 -10.46 -2.72
N LYS A 48 -16.20 -10.60 -3.21
CA LYS A 48 -16.88 -11.90 -3.28
C LYS A 48 -16.16 -12.88 -4.20
N ASP A 49 -15.73 -12.42 -5.36
CA ASP A 49 -14.98 -13.26 -6.32
C ASP A 49 -13.69 -13.78 -5.68
N ARG A 50 -12.91 -12.89 -5.05
CA ARG A 50 -11.61 -13.25 -4.48
C ARG A 50 -11.77 -14.21 -3.31
N LEU A 51 -12.73 -13.94 -2.41
CA LEU A 51 -13.04 -14.81 -1.27
C LEU A 51 -13.56 -16.19 -1.72
N LEU A 52 -14.38 -16.26 -2.77
CA LEU A 52 -14.84 -17.55 -3.30
C LEU A 52 -13.68 -18.36 -3.90
N LYS A 53 -12.75 -17.74 -4.63
CA LYS A 53 -11.55 -18.42 -5.11
C LYS A 53 -10.68 -18.93 -3.97
N MET A 54 -10.50 -18.12 -2.92
CA MET A 54 -9.80 -18.54 -1.70
C MET A 54 -10.47 -19.75 -1.04
N TYR A 55 -11.79 -19.73 -0.88
CA TYR A 55 -12.56 -20.86 -0.36
C TYR A 55 -12.38 -22.12 -1.24
N MET A 56 -12.49 -21.98 -2.56
CA MET A 56 -12.32 -23.09 -3.50
C MET A 56 -10.88 -23.64 -3.55
N ALA A 57 -9.88 -22.91 -3.07
CA ALA A 57 -8.52 -23.42 -2.90
C ALA A 57 -8.39 -24.41 -1.71
N GLY A 58 -9.45 -24.56 -0.90
CA GLY A 58 -9.44 -25.37 0.32
C GLY A 58 -9.11 -24.58 1.59
N LEU A 59 -9.02 -23.25 1.51
CA LEU A 59 -8.85 -22.42 2.70
C LEU A 59 -10.12 -22.44 3.55
N ASN A 60 -9.94 -22.56 4.87
CA ASN A 60 -11.04 -22.51 5.84
C ASN A 60 -11.06 -21.19 6.64
N ALA A 61 -10.06 -20.34 6.43
CA ALA A 61 -9.97 -19.01 7.01
C ALA A 61 -9.32 -18.03 6.01
N ILE A 62 -9.49 -16.74 6.29
CA ILE A 62 -8.73 -15.65 5.66
C ILE A 62 -8.07 -14.80 6.74
N GLN A 63 -6.97 -14.15 6.38
CA GLN A 63 -6.30 -13.17 7.23
C GLN A 63 -6.35 -11.79 6.57
N THR A 64 -6.62 -10.74 7.35
CA THR A 64 -6.64 -9.38 6.82
C THR A 64 -6.15 -8.36 7.83
N TYR A 65 -5.48 -7.32 7.34
CA TYR A 65 -5.10 -6.14 8.12
C TYR A 65 -6.21 -5.09 8.13
N VAL A 66 -6.22 -4.20 9.13
CA VAL A 66 -7.04 -2.98 9.13
C VAL A 66 -6.12 -1.75 9.12
N PRO A 67 -5.88 -1.09 7.96
CA PRO A 67 -5.02 0.08 7.91
C PRO A 67 -5.72 1.29 8.55
N TRP A 68 -5.19 1.79 9.66
CA TRP A 68 -5.77 2.92 10.40
C TRP A 68 -5.91 4.17 9.53
N ASN A 69 -4.86 4.55 8.80
CA ASN A 69 -4.87 5.70 7.89
C ASN A 69 -5.87 5.59 6.73
N PHE A 70 -6.30 4.37 6.38
CA PHE A 70 -7.36 4.15 5.41
C PHE A 70 -8.74 4.40 6.02
N HIS A 71 -8.92 4.32 7.33
CA HIS A 71 -10.22 4.58 7.96
C HIS A 71 -10.32 5.96 8.59
N GLU A 72 -9.20 6.54 9.05
CA GLU A 72 -9.16 7.86 9.69
C GLU A 72 -8.16 8.79 8.96
N PRO A 73 -8.49 9.24 7.72
CA PRO A 73 -7.60 10.08 6.91
C PRO A 73 -7.28 11.44 7.56
N SER A 74 -8.13 11.91 8.46
CA SER A 74 -7.89 13.09 9.31
C SER A 74 -8.41 12.81 10.72
N PRO A 75 -7.88 13.44 11.77
CA PRO A 75 -8.29 13.18 13.14
C PRO A 75 -9.81 13.24 13.31
N ASP A 76 -10.39 12.20 13.91
CA ASP A 76 -11.80 12.06 14.27
C ASP A 76 -12.77 11.98 13.09
N ARG A 77 -12.27 11.75 11.88
CA ARG A 77 -13.07 11.59 10.67
C ARG A 77 -12.92 10.18 10.13
N TYR A 78 -13.83 9.33 10.56
CA TYR A 78 -13.85 7.92 10.14
C TYR A 78 -14.62 7.72 8.84
N ASN A 79 -14.14 6.82 7.99
CA ASN A 79 -14.85 6.34 6.80
C ASN A 79 -14.83 4.81 6.72
N PHE A 80 -16.03 4.23 6.82
CA PHE A 80 -16.28 2.78 6.69
C PHE A 80 -17.31 2.49 5.57
N SER A 81 -17.34 3.33 4.53
CA SER A 81 -18.27 3.18 3.40
C SER A 81 -17.56 2.76 2.11
N GLY A 82 -18.31 2.21 1.14
CA GLY A 82 -17.76 1.82 -0.16
C GLY A 82 -16.67 0.75 -0.02
N ASP A 83 -15.49 0.99 -0.60
CA ASP A 83 -14.31 0.13 -0.48
C ASP A 83 -13.68 0.11 0.94
N ARG A 84 -14.23 0.91 1.88
CA ARG A 84 -13.81 0.93 3.29
C ARG A 84 -14.78 0.20 4.22
N ASP A 85 -15.76 -0.49 3.67
CA ASP A 85 -16.81 -1.19 4.42
C ASP A 85 -16.30 -2.53 4.99
N LEU A 86 -15.56 -2.44 6.10
CA LEU A 86 -14.96 -3.58 6.78
C LEU A 86 -16.02 -4.55 7.32
N GLU A 87 -17.13 -4.04 7.85
CA GLU A 87 -18.21 -4.88 8.37
C GLU A 87 -18.82 -5.74 7.25
N HIS A 88 -19.05 -5.14 6.07
CA HIS A 88 -19.51 -5.90 4.91
C HIS A 88 -18.48 -6.94 4.44
N PHE A 89 -17.19 -6.61 4.43
CA PHE A 89 -16.14 -7.57 4.07
C PHE A 89 -16.12 -8.78 5.03
N LEU A 90 -16.22 -8.54 6.34
CA LEU A 90 -16.29 -9.60 7.35
C LEU A 90 -17.57 -10.43 7.23
N GLN A 91 -18.71 -9.78 7.00
CA GLN A 91 -19.98 -10.47 6.77
C GLN A 91 -19.90 -11.36 5.51
N LEU A 92 -19.27 -10.88 4.45
CA LEU A 92 -19.12 -11.63 3.21
C LEU A 92 -18.23 -12.86 3.39
N ALA A 93 -17.13 -12.75 4.15
CA ALA A 93 -16.32 -13.91 4.52
C ALA A 93 -17.14 -14.95 5.31
N GLN A 94 -17.94 -14.48 6.28
CA GLN A 94 -18.84 -15.34 7.05
C GLN A 94 -19.89 -16.04 6.16
N ASP A 95 -20.54 -15.31 5.25
CA ASP A 95 -21.57 -15.84 4.36
C ASP A 95 -21.02 -16.93 3.41
N ILE A 96 -19.75 -16.82 3.02
CA ILE A 96 -19.05 -17.83 2.22
C ILE A 96 -18.65 -19.05 3.07
N GLY A 97 -18.57 -18.90 4.39
CA GLY A 97 -18.15 -19.96 5.32
C GLY A 97 -16.66 -19.91 5.69
N LEU A 98 -15.99 -18.77 5.45
CA LEU A 98 -14.60 -18.54 5.84
C LEU A 98 -14.53 -17.93 7.24
N LEU A 99 -13.64 -18.46 8.08
CA LEU A 99 -13.26 -17.84 9.35
C LEU A 99 -12.29 -16.67 9.09
N VAL A 100 -12.08 -15.80 10.08
CA VAL A 100 -11.21 -14.63 9.96
C VAL A 100 -10.16 -14.62 11.08
N VAL A 101 -8.90 -14.51 10.69
CA VAL A 101 -7.77 -14.09 11.54
C VAL A 101 -7.58 -12.60 11.32
N LEU A 102 -7.94 -11.78 12.31
CA LEU A 102 -7.96 -10.32 12.13
C LEU A 102 -6.70 -9.66 12.67
N ARG A 103 -6.13 -8.71 11.92
CA ARG A 103 -4.93 -7.97 12.30
C ARG A 103 -5.18 -6.46 12.32
N PRO A 104 -5.78 -5.92 13.39
CA PRO A 104 -6.24 -4.53 13.42
C PRO A 104 -5.15 -3.48 13.71
N GLY A 105 -3.89 -3.88 13.90
CA GLY A 105 -2.78 -2.97 14.14
C GLY A 105 -2.63 -2.55 15.62
N PRO A 106 -2.30 -1.27 15.93
CA PRO A 106 -2.53 -0.07 15.11
C PRO A 106 -1.53 0.14 13.97
N TYR A 107 -0.34 -0.45 14.08
CA TYR A 107 0.65 -0.56 13.01
C TYR A 107 0.54 -1.94 12.34
N ILE A 108 0.61 -1.99 11.02
CA ILE A 108 0.41 -3.21 10.22
C ILE A 108 1.54 -3.53 9.23
N CYS A 109 2.57 -2.68 9.12
CA CYS A 109 3.58 -2.80 8.05
C CYS A 109 2.90 -2.92 6.66
N GLY A 110 2.94 -4.12 6.05
CA GLY A 110 2.12 -4.53 4.92
C GLY A 110 2.43 -3.82 3.61
N GLU A 111 3.64 -3.27 3.45
CA GLU A 111 4.06 -2.44 2.31
C GLU A 111 3.10 -1.26 2.03
N TRP A 112 2.41 -0.80 3.06
CA TRP A 112 1.38 0.24 2.98
C TRP A 112 1.90 1.54 3.58
N ASP A 113 1.43 2.70 3.10
CA ASP A 113 1.93 4.01 3.55
C ASP A 113 2.00 4.08 5.08
N MET A 114 3.20 4.38 5.59
CA MET A 114 3.51 4.54 7.01
C MET A 114 3.15 3.32 7.89
N GLY A 115 3.07 2.13 7.30
CA GLY A 115 2.65 0.92 8.00
C GLY A 115 1.22 0.99 8.51
N GLY A 116 0.36 1.74 7.82
CA GLY A 116 -1.04 1.97 8.21
C GLY A 116 -1.24 3.08 9.24
N LEU A 117 -0.18 3.68 9.77
CA LEU A 117 -0.31 4.80 10.71
C LEU A 117 -0.73 6.09 9.99
N PRO A 118 -1.64 6.91 10.55
CA PRO A 118 -2.01 8.17 9.94
C PRO A 118 -0.89 9.20 9.99
N ALA A 119 -0.65 9.85 8.85
CA ALA A 119 0.38 10.88 8.71
C ALA A 119 0.19 12.07 9.66
N TRP A 120 -1.04 12.39 10.06
CA TRP A 120 -1.34 13.47 10.99
C TRP A 120 -0.74 13.25 12.39
N LEU A 121 -0.35 12.03 12.76
CA LEU A 121 0.41 11.76 13.99
C LEU A 121 1.73 12.56 14.03
N LEU A 122 2.30 12.85 12.85
CA LEU A 122 3.54 13.59 12.70
C LEU A 122 3.39 15.10 12.95
N HIS A 123 2.18 15.62 13.22
CA HIS A 123 2.06 17.01 13.69
C HIS A 123 2.85 17.24 14.98
N LYS A 124 2.99 16.22 15.82
CA LYS A 124 3.97 16.19 16.90
C LYS A 124 5.33 15.78 16.33
N LYS A 125 6.24 16.74 16.19
CA LYS A 125 7.55 16.55 15.51
C LYS A 125 8.47 15.54 16.20
N ASP A 126 8.36 15.41 17.51
CA ASP A 126 9.17 14.53 18.36
C ASP A 126 8.41 13.27 18.81
N ILE A 127 7.29 12.94 18.13
CA ILE A 127 6.51 11.73 18.45
C ILE A 127 7.36 10.47 18.28
N VAL A 128 7.29 9.58 19.26
CA VAL A 128 7.85 8.22 19.14
C VAL A 128 6.72 7.25 18.83
N LEU A 129 6.56 6.93 17.54
CA LEU A 129 5.56 5.98 17.07
C LEU A 129 5.79 4.59 17.68
N ARG A 130 4.73 3.79 17.80
CA ARG A 130 4.78 2.41 18.32
C ARG A 130 5.47 2.33 19.70
N SER A 131 5.15 3.26 20.58
CA SER A 131 5.70 3.33 21.94
C SER A 131 4.66 3.86 22.93
N SER A 132 5.03 3.98 24.20
CA SER A 132 4.19 4.59 25.24
C SER A 132 4.22 6.12 25.23
N ASP A 133 4.62 6.75 24.12
CA ASP A 133 4.46 8.20 23.92
C ASP A 133 3.00 8.59 24.21
N PRO A 134 2.74 9.51 25.16
CA PRO A 134 1.37 9.83 25.57
C PRO A 134 0.46 10.31 24.45
N ASP A 135 0.98 11.04 23.47
CA ASP A 135 0.19 11.57 22.34
C ASP A 135 -0.10 10.46 21.32
N TYR A 136 0.86 9.55 21.11
CA TYR A 136 0.63 8.35 20.29
C TYR A 136 -0.42 7.44 20.94
N ILE A 137 -0.29 7.16 22.24
CA ILE A 137 -1.24 6.33 22.99
C ILE A 137 -2.64 6.95 22.98
N ALA A 138 -2.77 8.26 23.18
CA ALA A 138 -4.07 8.93 23.14
C ALA A 138 -4.75 8.79 21.77
N ALA A 139 -3.98 8.88 20.68
CA ALA A 139 -4.49 8.66 19.33
C ALA A 139 -4.90 7.20 19.10
N VAL A 140 -4.08 6.25 19.54
CA VAL A 140 -4.36 4.80 19.46
C VAL A 140 -5.61 4.43 20.26
N ASP A 141 -5.78 4.98 21.47
CA ASP A 141 -6.95 4.75 22.33
C ASP A 141 -8.24 5.17 21.65
N LYS A 142 -8.20 6.31 20.95
CA LYS A 142 -9.35 6.82 20.22
C LYS A 142 -9.70 5.96 19.01
N TRP A 143 -8.69 5.60 18.22
CA TRP A 143 -8.85 4.73 17.06
C TRP A 143 -9.40 3.36 17.45
N MET A 144 -8.73 2.68 18.38
CA MET A 144 -9.13 1.36 18.85
C MET A 144 -10.46 1.40 19.61
N GLY A 145 -10.74 2.48 20.33
CA GLY A 145 -12.04 2.73 20.96
C GLY A 145 -13.19 2.90 19.98
N THR A 146 -12.91 3.18 18.70
CA THR A 146 -13.88 3.22 17.61
C THR A 146 -13.93 1.88 16.87
N LEU A 147 -12.77 1.34 16.47
CA LEU A 147 -12.67 0.12 15.68
C LEU A 147 -13.12 -1.13 16.46
N LEU A 148 -12.59 -1.37 17.66
CA LEU A 148 -12.77 -2.64 18.36
C LEU A 148 -14.23 -2.90 18.77
N PRO A 149 -15.04 -1.90 19.19
CA PRO A 149 -16.48 -2.10 19.38
C PRO A 149 -17.21 -2.53 18.12
N MET A 150 -16.84 -2.02 16.93
CA MET A 150 -17.44 -2.43 15.66
C MET A 150 -17.11 -3.89 15.32
N LEU A 151 -15.92 -4.36 15.72
CA LEU A 151 -15.49 -5.74 15.47
C LEU A 151 -16.07 -6.75 16.45
N LYS A 152 -16.51 -6.31 17.64
CA LYS A 152 -17.01 -7.18 18.71
C LYS A 152 -18.15 -8.12 18.26
N PRO A 153 -19.18 -7.67 17.52
CA PRO A 153 -20.22 -8.57 17.01
C PRO A 153 -19.70 -9.65 16.06
N PHE A 154 -18.60 -9.38 15.36
CA PHE A 154 -17.98 -10.32 14.42
C PHE A 154 -17.07 -11.36 15.09
N LEU A 155 -16.86 -11.29 16.41
CA LEU A 155 -16.13 -12.33 17.14
C LEU A 155 -16.89 -13.66 17.09
N TYR A 156 -16.15 -14.77 17.00
CA TYR A 156 -16.74 -16.10 16.84
C TYR A 156 -17.70 -16.49 17.98
N GLN A 157 -17.32 -16.16 19.22
CA GLN A 157 -18.18 -16.37 20.40
C GLN A 157 -19.47 -15.53 20.37
N ASN A 158 -19.49 -14.45 19.60
CA ASN A 158 -20.66 -13.59 19.37
C ASN A 158 -21.43 -13.93 18.09
N GLY A 159 -21.01 -14.98 17.38
CA GLY A 159 -21.68 -15.49 16.18
C GLY A 159 -21.06 -15.07 14.85
N GLY A 160 -19.98 -14.28 14.85
CA GLY A 160 -19.28 -13.87 13.63
C GLY A 160 -18.13 -14.81 13.21
N PRO A 161 -17.28 -14.39 12.25
CA PRO A 161 -16.22 -15.24 11.71
C PRO A 161 -14.85 -15.08 12.41
N ILE A 162 -14.63 -14.04 13.23
CA ILE A 162 -13.30 -13.72 13.78
C ILE A 162 -12.92 -14.70 14.90
N ILE A 163 -11.89 -15.51 14.68
CA ILE A 163 -11.43 -16.54 15.62
C ILE A 163 -10.22 -16.10 16.45
N THR A 164 -9.34 -15.27 15.90
CA THR A 164 -8.16 -14.75 16.57
C THR A 164 -7.91 -13.30 16.14
N VAL A 165 -7.29 -12.51 17.02
CA VAL A 165 -6.99 -11.10 16.78
C VAL A 165 -5.52 -10.82 17.12
N GLN A 166 -4.75 -10.31 16.15
CA GLN A 166 -3.36 -9.93 16.38
C GLN A 166 -3.28 -8.61 17.16
N VAL A 167 -2.35 -8.52 18.10
CA VAL A 167 -1.99 -7.28 18.80
C VAL A 167 -0.68 -6.79 18.21
N GLU A 168 -0.66 -5.55 17.68
CA GLU A 168 0.52 -5.00 16.98
C GLU A 168 0.91 -5.85 15.74
N ASN A 169 2.10 -5.62 15.18
CA ASN A 169 2.70 -6.41 14.11
C ASN A 169 4.23 -6.37 14.16
N GLU A 170 4.88 -7.53 14.35
CA GLU A 170 6.34 -7.68 14.36
C GLU A 170 7.03 -6.62 15.23
N TYR A 171 6.56 -6.46 16.47
CA TYR A 171 7.11 -5.47 17.38
C TYR A 171 8.55 -5.79 17.78
N GLY A 172 8.93 -7.07 17.70
CA GLY A 172 10.29 -7.57 17.85
C GLY A 172 11.30 -6.94 16.89
N SER A 173 10.85 -6.54 15.70
CA SER A 173 11.65 -5.90 14.67
C SER A 173 11.76 -4.37 14.86
N TYR A 174 11.13 -3.81 15.90
CA TYR A 174 11.13 -2.39 16.18
C TYR A 174 12.07 -2.01 17.32
N PHE A 175 12.82 -0.92 17.16
CA PHE A 175 13.91 -0.55 18.07
C PHE A 175 13.45 -0.19 19.49
N ALA A 176 12.20 0.24 19.68
CA ALA A 176 11.74 0.79 20.95
C ALA A 176 11.67 -0.26 22.06
N CYS A 177 11.30 -1.51 21.73
CA CYS A 177 11.15 -2.62 22.68
C CYS A 177 10.36 -2.23 23.96
N ASP A 178 9.28 -1.45 23.78
CA ASP A 178 8.48 -0.91 24.88
C ASP A 178 7.33 -1.85 25.26
N TYR A 179 7.54 -2.65 26.31
CA TYR A 179 6.49 -3.54 26.84
C TYR A 179 5.34 -2.81 27.53
N ASN A 180 5.50 -1.54 27.94
CA ASN A 180 4.36 -0.79 28.48
C ASN A 180 3.34 -0.52 27.37
N TYR A 181 3.82 -0.24 26.16
CA TYR A 181 2.98 -0.09 24.97
C TYR A 181 2.25 -1.39 24.63
N LEU A 182 2.95 -2.53 24.56
CA LEU A 182 2.29 -3.82 24.29
C LEU A 182 1.27 -4.20 25.39
N ARG A 183 1.59 -3.95 26.66
CA ARG A 183 0.64 -4.17 27.78
C ARG A 183 -0.58 -3.26 27.69
N HIS A 184 -0.38 -2.00 27.31
CA HIS A 184 -1.46 -1.04 27.09
C HIS A 184 -2.40 -1.51 25.96
N LEU A 185 -1.85 -1.85 24.79
CA LEU A 185 -2.63 -2.40 23.67
C LEU A 185 -3.41 -3.65 24.09
N THR A 186 -2.76 -4.58 24.78
CA THR A 186 -3.41 -5.81 25.25
C THR A 186 -4.58 -5.49 26.18
N SER A 187 -4.39 -4.58 27.15
CA SER A 187 -5.45 -4.14 28.05
C SER A 187 -6.61 -3.50 27.30
N LEU A 188 -6.31 -2.65 26.31
CA LEU A 188 -7.30 -1.97 25.47
C LEU A 188 -8.10 -2.96 24.60
N PHE A 189 -7.43 -3.96 24.03
CA PHE A 189 -8.10 -5.01 23.27
C PHE A 189 -9.03 -5.84 24.16
N ARG A 190 -8.55 -6.21 25.36
CA ARG A 190 -9.35 -6.95 26.34
C ARG A 190 -10.55 -6.14 26.84
N SER A 191 -10.41 -4.83 27.05
CA SER A 191 -11.53 -4.00 27.52
C SER A 191 -12.67 -3.93 26.50
N HIS A 192 -12.37 -3.94 25.20
CA HIS A 192 -13.40 -3.89 24.15
C HIS A 192 -13.91 -5.27 23.73
N LEU A 193 -13.00 -6.22 23.47
CA LEU A 193 -13.32 -7.52 22.88
C LEU A 193 -13.64 -8.61 23.92
N GLY A 194 -13.27 -8.39 25.19
CA GLY A 194 -13.42 -9.35 26.27
C GLY A 194 -12.26 -10.36 26.38
N ASN A 195 -12.40 -11.30 27.31
CA ASN A 195 -11.33 -12.23 27.67
C ASN A 195 -11.33 -13.54 26.87
N ASP A 196 -12.42 -13.84 26.14
CA ASP A 196 -12.59 -15.13 25.46
C ASP A 196 -11.89 -15.19 24.08
N VAL A 197 -11.72 -14.05 23.41
CA VAL A 197 -11.02 -14.00 22.12
C VAL A 197 -9.54 -14.35 22.29
N VAL A 198 -8.96 -15.11 21.37
CA VAL A 198 -7.51 -15.32 21.37
C VAL A 198 -6.83 -14.08 20.81
N LEU A 199 -6.05 -13.44 21.66
CA LEU A 199 -5.08 -12.42 21.24
C LEU A 199 -3.75 -13.11 20.95
N PHE A 200 -3.09 -12.72 19.88
CA PHE A 200 -1.77 -13.25 19.51
C PHE A 200 -0.82 -12.15 19.01
N THR A 201 0.49 -12.41 19.03
CA THR A 201 1.52 -11.59 18.36
C THR A 201 2.19 -12.42 17.27
N THR A 202 2.75 -11.76 16.26
CA THR A 202 3.53 -12.38 15.18
C THR A 202 4.87 -11.67 15.10
N ASP A 203 5.97 -12.44 15.06
CA ASP A 203 7.33 -11.95 14.88
C ASP A 203 8.17 -12.98 14.11
N GLY A 204 9.28 -12.53 13.51
CA GLY A 204 10.24 -13.42 12.85
C GLY A 204 10.67 -14.62 13.70
N ALA A 205 10.84 -15.79 13.06
CA ALA A 205 11.18 -17.05 13.71
C ALA A 205 12.64 -17.12 14.26
N GLY A 206 12.99 -16.21 15.15
CA GLY A 206 14.28 -16.11 15.81
C GLY A 206 14.18 -15.46 17.19
N ALA A 207 15.05 -15.88 18.11
CA ALA A 207 15.01 -15.40 19.50
C ALA A 207 15.22 -13.89 19.63
N GLY A 208 15.94 -13.26 18.69
CA GLY A 208 16.14 -11.81 18.65
C GLY A 208 14.84 -11.03 18.46
N TYR A 209 14.01 -11.45 17.49
CA TYR A 209 12.70 -10.85 17.23
C TYR A 209 11.74 -11.14 18.38
N LEU A 210 11.61 -12.41 18.78
CA LEU A 210 10.69 -12.83 19.84
C LEU A 210 10.97 -12.16 21.19
N LYS A 211 12.22 -11.76 21.45
CA LYS A 211 12.60 -11.06 22.69
C LYS A 211 11.68 -9.86 22.93
N CYS A 212 11.56 -8.94 21.97
CA CYS A 212 10.80 -7.70 22.13
C CYS A 212 9.35 -7.79 21.63
N GLY A 213 9.02 -8.80 20.81
CA GLY A 213 7.69 -8.94 20.21
C GLY A 213 6.68 -9.75 21.02
N THR A 214 7.15 -10.58 21.96
CA THR A 214 6.28 -11.45 22.76
C THR A 214 5.84 -10.80 24.08
N LEU A 215 4.63 -11.16 24.55
CA LEU A 215 4.08 -10.67 25.80
C LEU A 215 3.28 -11.76 26.52
N GLN A 216 3.50 -11.93 27.82
CA GLN A 216 2.72 -12.87 28.64
C GLN A 216 1.21 -12.59 28.54
N GLY A 217 0.42 -13.63 28.31
CA GLY A 217 -1.05 -13.55 28.19
C GLY A 217 -1.57 -13.24 26.77
N VAL A 218 -0.65 -13.10 25.81
CA VAL A 218 -0.91 -12.98 24.37
C VAL A 218 -0.14 -14.10 23.69
N TYR A 219 -0.80 -14.91 22.87
CA TYR A 219 -0.19 -16.12 22.30
C TYR A 219 0.89 -15.76 21.27
N ALA A 220 2.12 -16.23 21.42
CA ALA A 220 3.18 -15.92 20.45
C ALA A 220 3.13 -16.87 19.23
N THR A 221 3.06 -16.30 18.04
CA THR A 221 3.24 -16.99 16.77
C THR A 221 4.51 -16.50 16.08
N VAL A 222 4.91 -17.18 15.00
CA VAL A 222 6.06 -16.78 14.19
C VAL A 222 5.68 -16.58 12.73
N ASP A 223 6.51 -15.88 11.99
CA ASP A 223 6.49 -15.86 10.53
C ASP A 223 7.82 -16.39 9.94
N PHE A 224 7.72 -16.96 8.73
CA PHE A 224 8.87 -17.37 7.93
C PHE A 224 8.45 -17.81 6.52
N GLY A 225 9.36 -17.63 5.57
CA GLY A 225 9.16 -18.01 4.16
C GLY A 225 9.55 -19.45 3.81
N PRO A 226 9.31 -19.86 2.56
CA PRO A 226 9.64 -21.18 2.05
C PRO A 226 11.16 -21.35 1.84
N GLY A 227 11.60 -22.60 1.80
CA GLY A 227 13.01 -22.96 1.54
C GLY A 227 13.93 -22.94 2.77
N GLY A 228 13.43 -22.48 3.92
CA GLY A 228 14.07 -22.61 5.23
C GLY A 228 13.81 -23.96 5.91
N ASN A 229 14.33 -24.11 7.14
CA ASN A 229 14.07 -25.29 7.97
C ASN A 229 12.81 -25.05 8.83
N VAL A 230 11.70 -25.70 8.46
CA VAL A 230 10.39 -25.57 9.13
C VAL A 230 10.45 -25.95 10.61
N SER A 231 11.13 -27.05 10.96
CA SER A 231 11.25 -27.49 12.36
C SER A 231 12.01 -26.46 13.20
N ALA A 232 13.12 -25.94 12.70
CA ALA A 232 13.91 -24.93 13.42
C ALA A 232 13.14 -23.63 13.64
N ALA A 233 12.32 -23.22 12.67
CA ALA A 233 11.47 -22.04 12.82
C ALA A 233 10.42 -22.23 13.93
N PHE A 234 9.80 -23.42 14.00
CA PHE A 234 8.86 -23.74 15.07
C PHE A 234 9.51 -24.03 16.42
N ASP A 235 10.76 -24.48 16.45
CA ASP A 235 11.54 -24.56 17.69
C ASP A 235 11.74 -23.16 18.32
N ALA A 236 11.85 -22.10 17.51
CA ALA A 236 11.87 -20.73 18.02
C ALA A 236 10.51 -20.36 18.64
N GLN A 237 9.39 -20.68 17.99
CA GLN A 237 8.06 -20.48 18.58
C GLN A 237 7.93 -21.23 19.91
N ARG A 238 8.39 -22.48 19.99
CA ARG A 238 8.32 -23.31 21.20
C ARG A 238 9.12 -22.77 22.38
N GLN A 239 10.11 -21.92 22.15
CA GLN A 239 10.81 -21.23 23.23
C GLN A 239 9.94 -20.16 23.90
N ALA A 240 9.08 -19.48 23.12
CA ALA A 240 8.14 -18.50 23.64
C ALA A 240 6.83 -19.16 24.13
N GLU A 241 6.34 -20.18 23.43
CA GLU A 241 5.11 -20.93 23.72
C GLU A 241 5.42 -22.44 23.77
N PRO A 242 5.86 -22.97 24.92
CA PRO A 242 6.20 -24.38 25.08
C PRO A 242 5.04 -25.34 24.77
N HIS A 243 3.80 -24.83 24.85
CA HIS A 243 2.56 -25.55 24.62
C HIS A 243 1.60 -24.72 23.79
N GLY A 244 0.66 -25.39 23.11
CA GLY A 244 -0.30 -24.77 22.20
C GLY A 244 0.02 -25.02 20.71
N PRO A 245 -0.86 -24.56 19.80
CA PRO A 245 -0.72 -24.81 18.37
C PRO A 245 0.51 -24.13 17.77
N LEU A 246 1.24 -24.86 16.93
CA LEU A 246 2.23 -24.26 16.04
C LEU A 246 1.50 -23.38 15.02
N VAL A 247 2.01 -22.16 14.81
CA VAL A 247 1.39 -21.19 13.92
C VAL A 247 2.47 -20.44 13.14
N ASN A 248 2.43 -20.58 11.81
CA ASN A 248 3.09 -19.63 10.92
C ASN A 248 2.06 -18.59 10.44
N SER A 249 2.10 -17.39 11.02
CA SER A 249 1.13 -16.32 10.74
C SER A 249 1.40 -15.58 9.42
N GLU A 250 2.60 -15.70 8.84
CA GLU A 250 2.92 -15.21 7.49
C GLU A 250 3.89 -16.16 6.77
N PHE A 251 3.33 -17.11 6.04
CA PHE A 251 4.08 -17.98 5.15
C PHE A 251 4.17 -17.34 3.77
N TYR A 252 5.35 -16.82 3.42
CA TYR A 252 5.56 -15.99 2.24
C TYR A 252 5.45 -16.77 0.91
N THR A 253 4.36 -16.59 0.15
CA THR A 253 4.14 -17.28 -1.13
C THR A 253 4.91 -16.68 -2.31
N GLY A 254 5.46 -15.50 -2.08
CA GLY A 254 6.09 -14.60 -3.03
C GLY A 254 6.84 -13.51 -2.25
N TRP A 255 7.02 -12.32 -2.81
CA TRP A 255 7.65 -11.21 -2.08
C TRP A 255 7.27 -9.85 -2.66
N LEU A 256 7.56 -8.78 -1.91
CA LEU A 256 7.35 -7.40 -2.34
C LEU A 256 8.33 -6.98 -3.44
N ASP A 257 7.96 -5.94 -4.19
CA ASP A 257 8.78 -5.30 -5.22
C ASP A 257 9.20 -3.89 -4.79
N HIS A 258 10.22 -3.35 -5.48
CA HIS A 258 10.59 -1.92 -5.43
C HIS A 258 10.73 -1.35 -6.84
N TRP A 259 10.39 -0.06 -7.00
CA TRP A 259 10.67 0.65 -8.25
C TRP A 259 12.17 0.64 -8.56
N GLY A 260 12.53 0.19 -9.76
CA GLY A 260 13.91 0.08 -10.26
C GLY A 260 14.58 -1.27 -9.96
N GLU A 261 13.91 -2.16 -9.24
CA GLU A 261 14.41 -3.52 -8.97
C GLU A 261 13.77 -4.56 -9.90
N ARG A 262 14.18 -5.82 -9.76
CA ARG A 262 13.56 -6.93 -10.51
C ARG A 262 12.30 -7.37 -9.78
N HIS A 263 11.29 -7.76 -10.54
CA HIS A 263 10.10 -8.40 -9.99
C HIS A 263 10.47 -9.65 -9.19
N SER A 264 10.01 -9.68 -7.95
CA SER A 264 10.17 -10.77 -7.01
C SER A 264 9.31 -11.95 -7.41
N THR A 265 9.91 -13.15 -7.45
CA THR A 265 9.19 -14.40 -7.69
C THR A 265 9.72 -15.49 -6.78
N VAL A 266 8.83 -16.37 -6.33
CA VAL A 266 9.15 -17.53 -5.49
C VAL A 266 8.60 -18.79 -6.15
N SER A 267 9.45 -19.80 -6.27
CA SER A 267 9.11 -21.04 -6.97
C SER A 267 7.90 -21.75 -6.34
N THR A 268 6.90 -22.04 -7.16
CA THR A 268 5.73 -22.86 -6.82
C THR A 268 6.11 -24.17 -6.12
N ALA A 269 7.15 -24.86 -6.60
CA ALA A 269 7.57 -26.13 -6.02
C ALA A 269 8.10 -25.98 -4.58
N ILE A 270 8.81 -24.89 -4.28
CA ILE A 270 9.35 -24.63 -2.93
C ILE A 270 8.21 -24.21 -1.99
N VAL A 271 7.26 -23.40 -2.46
CA VAL A 271 6.05 -23.04 -1.71
C VAL A 271 5.24 -24.29 -1.35
N ALA A 272 4.90 -25.11 -2.34
CA ALA A 272 4.10 -26.33 -2.14
C ALA A 272 4.81 -27.33 -1.20
N LYS A 273 6.12 -27.51 -1.37
CA LYS A 273 6.91 -28.38 -0.49
C LYS A 273 6.89 -27.90 0.96
N SER A 274 7.20 -26.63 1.20
CA SER A 274 7.28 -26.08 2.56
C SER A 274 5.90 -26.05 3.22
N LEU A 275 4.83 -25.74 2.46
CA LEU A 275 3.45 -25.83 2.93
C LEU A 275 3.10 -27.25 3.37
N ASN A 276 3.45 -28.26 2.56
CA ASN A 276 3.21 -29.65 2.93
C ASN A 276 3.96 -30.05 4.21
N GLU A 277 5.19 -29.58 4.41
CA GLU A 277 5.96 -29.80 5.64
C GLU A 277 5.29 -29.15 6.87
N ILE A 278 4.82 -27.90 6.75
CA ILE A 278 4.08 -27.18 7.80
C ILE A 278 2.79 -27.92 8.16
N LEU A 279 2.00 -28.34 7.16
CA LEU A 279 0.74 -29.04 7.41
C LEU A 279 0.94 -30.45 7.98
N ALA A 280 2.02 -31.14 7.60
CA ALA A 280 2.33 -32.50 8.06
C ALA A 280 2.64 -32.57 9.56
N ILE A 281 3.19 -31.50 10.14
CA ILE A 281 3.43 -31.40 11.59
C ILE A 281 2.24 -30.84 12.37
N GLY A 282 1.09 -30.65 11.71
CA GLY A 282 -0.14 -30.19 12.35
C GLY A 282 -0.25 -28.68 12.59
N ALA A 283 0.71 -27.89 12.10
CA ALA A 283 0.73 -26.45 12.33
C ALA A 283 -0.38 -25.72 11.55
N SER A 284 -0.96 -24.71 12.18
CA SER A 284 -1.79 -23.71 11.52
C SER A 284 -0.91 -22.78 10.68
N VAL A 285 -1.43 -22.34 9.54
CA VAL A 285 -0.66 -21.52 8.60
C VAL A 285 -1.53 -20.48 7.92
N ASN A 286 -0.99 -19.30 7.72
CA ASN A 286 -1.53 -18.28 6.85
C ASN A 286 -0.58 -18.03 5.67
N LEU A 287 -1.06 -18.17 4.44
CA LEU A 287 -0.32 -17.87 3.22
C LEU A 287 -0.32 -16.36 2.96
N TYR A 288 0.84 -15.71 3.08
CA TYR A 288 1.01 -14.27 2.85
C TYR A 288 1.78 -14.03 1.53
N MET A 289 1.24 -13.42 0.49
CA MET A 289 -0.17 -13.11 0.23
C MET A 289 -0.85 -14.25 -0.52
N PHE A 290 -2.13 -14.52 -0.25
CA PHE A 290 -2.89 -15.40 -1.14
C PHE A 290 -3.37 -14.64 -2.39
N ILE A 291 -3.78 -13.39 -2.19
CA ILE A 291 -3.94 -12.38 -3.24
C ILE A 291 -3.42 -11.06 -2.67
N GLY A 292 -2.49 -10.42 -3.38
CA GLY A 292 -1.97 -9.12 -2.92
C GLY A 292 -2.81 -7.93 -3.39
N GLY A 293 -3.18 -7.87 -4.68
CA GLY A 293 -4.01 -6.80 -5.25
C GLY A 293 -3.20 -5.57 -5.67
N THR A 294 -3.74 -4.37 -5.46
CA THR A 294 -3.15 -3.11 -5.96
C THR A 294 -3.06 -2.04 -4.87
N ASN A 295 -1.93 -1.35 -4.78
CA ASN A 295 -1.76 -0.10 -4.04
C ASN A 295 -2.34 1.08 -4.85
N PHE A 296 -3.67 1.17 -4.96
CA PHE A 296 -4.32 2.29 -5.66
C PHE A 296 -3.93 3.65 -5.05
N GLY A 297 -4.06 4.72 -5.84
CA GLY A 297 -3.77 6.08 -5.38
C GLY A 297 -2.33 6.26 -4.88
N TYR A 298 -2.19 6.58 -3.59
CA TYR A 298 -0.91 6.88 -2.94
C TYR A 298 -0.56 5.90 -1.82
N TRP A 299 -1.23 4.74 -1.78
CA TRP A 299 -1.22 3.88 -0.59
C TRP A 299 -0.01 2.95 -0.46
N ASN A 300 0.89 2.92 -1.46
CA ASN A 300 2.17 2.22 -1.32
C ASN A 300 3.00 2.83 -0.18
N GLY A 301 3.80 2.04 0.51
CA GLY A 301 4.83 2.59 1.40
C GLY A 301 6.22 2.61 0.75
N ALA A 302 7.25 2.57 1.59
CA ALA A 302 8.64 2.40 1.20
C ALA A 302 9.45 1.61 2.26
N ASN A 303 10.61 1.09 1.89
CA ASN A 303 11.63 0.64 2.83
C ASN A 303 12.82 1.62 2.88
N THR A 304 13.74 1.39 3.83
CA THR A 304 14.98 2.17 4.01
C THR A 304 16.21 1.28 3.75
N PRO A 305 17.28 1.74 3.06
CA PRO A 305 17.43 3.02 2.36
C PRO A 305 16.29 3.29 1.37
N TYR A 306 15.96 4.56 1.09
CA TYR A 306 14.63 4.90 0.58
C TYR A 306 14.31 4.22 -0.77
N ALA A 307 13.40 3.25 -0.72
CA ALA A 307 12.96 2.46 -1.86
C ALA A 307 11.43 2.27 -1.79
N PRO A 308 10.65 3.00 -2.60
CA PRO A 308 9.19 2.84 -2.62
C PRO A 308 8.77 1.55 -3.31
N GLN A 309 7.79 0.85 -2.74
CA GLN A 309 7.13 -0.26 -3.41
C GLN A 309 6.24 0.23 -4.56
N PRO A 310 6.03 -0.57 -5.62
CA PRO A 310 5.23 -0.16 -6.77
C PRO A 310 3.72 -0.18 -6.51
N THR A 311 2.98 0.27 -7.53
CA THR A 311 1.51 0.31 -7.52
C THR A 311 0.94 -1.10 -7.50
N SER A 312 1.50 -2.02 -8.28
CA SER A 312 1.13 -3.43 -8.22
C SER A 312 1.56 -4.01 -6.88
N TYR A 313 0.67 -4.77 -6.26
CA TYR A 313 0.99 -5.64 -5.15
C TYR A 313 0.66 -7.09 -5.56
N ASP A 314 0.96 -7.48 -6.80
CA ASP A 314 0.77 -8.84 -7.31
C ASP A 314 1.44 -9.89 -6.42
N TYR A 315 2.63 -9.55 -5.91
CA TYR A 315 3.41 -10.33 -4.95
C TYR A 315 3.90 -11.68 -5.48
N ASP A 316 3.67 -12.04 -6.76
CA ASP A 316 3.76 -13.42 -7.24
C ASP A 316 2.88 -14.36 -6.38
N ALA A 317 1.71 -13.85 -5.97
CA ALA A 317 0.76 -14.57 -5.15
C ALA A 317 0.05 -15.71 -5.93
N PRO A 318 -0.55 -16.69 -5.22
CA PRO A 318 -1.35 -17.74 -5.86
C PRO A 318 -2.47 -17.20 -6.75
N LEU A 319 -3.12 -16.11 -6.33
CA LEU A 319 -3.97 -15.30 -7.21
C LEU A 319 -3.20 -14.04 -7.63
N THR A 320 -3.19 -13.74 -8.92
CA THR A 320 -2.54 -12.53 -9.46
C THR A 320 -3.19 -11.25 -8.94
N GLU A 321 -2.59 -10.09 -9.22
CA GLU A 321 -3.14 -8.75 -8.95
C GLU A 321 -4.63 -8.63 -9.37
N ALA A 322 -4.99 -9.18 -10.53
CA ALA A 322 -6.36 -9.15 -11.06
C ALA A 322 -7.23 -10.36 -10.67
N GLY A 323 -6.77 -11.20 -9.74
CA GLY A 323 -7.49 -12.35 -9.20
C GLY A 323 -7.52 -13.58 -10.13
N ASP A 324 -6.49 -13.78 -10.96
CA ASP A 324 -6.39 -14.93 -11.85
C ASP A 324 -5.81 -16.16 -11.15
N LEU A 325 -6.30 -17.33 -11.53
CA LEU A 325 -5.78 -18.61 -11.06
C LEU A 325 -4.42 -18.90 -11.71
N THR A 326 -3.41 -19.19 -10.91
CA THR A 326 -2.05 -19.54 -11.37
C THR A 326 -1.73 -21.01 -11.15
N ASP A 327 -0.63 -21.50 -11.72
CA ASP A 327 -0.11 -22.83 -11.37
C ASP A 327 0.19 -22.96 -9.87
N LYS A 328 0.55 -21.85 -9.21
CA LYS A 328 0.80 -21.81 -7.76
C LYS A 328 -0.48 -22.01 -6.96
N TYR A 329 -1.62 -21.44 -7.42
CA TYR A 329 -2.94 -21.70 -6.84
C TYR A 329 -3.27 -23.20 -6.85
N PHE A 330 -3.15 -23.85 -8.00
CA PHE A 330 -3.48 -25.27 -8.12
C PHE A 330 -2.51 -26.17 -7.34
N ALA A 331 -1.22 -25.85 -7.30
CA ALA A 331 -0.25 -26.59 -6.49
C ALA A 331 -0.54 -26.49 -4.98
N ILE A 332 -0.99 -25.32 -4.49
CA ILE A 332 -1.42 -25.16 -3.10
C ILE A 332 -2.71 -25.95 -2.83
N GLN A 333 -3.66 -25.89 -3.77
CA GLN A 333 -4.91 -26.66 -3.71
C GLN A 333 -4.63 -28.17 -3.56
N ASP A 334 -3.71 -28.71 -4.36
CA ASP A 334 -3.30 -30.11 -4.32
C ASP A 334 -2.66 -30.52 -2.98
N VAL A 335 -1.95 -29.61 -2.32
CA VAL A 335 -1.35 -29.84 -1.00
C VAL A 335 -2.40 -29.87 0.11
N ILE A 336 -3.41 -29.00 0.05
CA ILE A 336 -4.46 -28.90 1.08
C ILE A 336 -5.39 -30.13 1.07
N LYS A 337 -5.65 -30.71 -0.11
CA LYS A 337 -6.46 -31.94 -0.35
C LYS A 337 -7.94 -31.91 0.04
N LEU A 338 -8.33 -31.11 1.04
CA LEU A 338 -9.73 -30.88 1.42
C LEU A 338 -10.31 -29.72 0.61
N ILE A 339 -10.80 -30.04 -0.59
CA ILE A 339 -11.40 -29.06 -1.51
C ILE A 339 -12.93 -29.08 -1.37
N PRO A 340 -13.59 -27.91 -1.26
CA PRO A 340 -15.06 -27.84 -1.29
C PRO A 340 -15.66 -28.41 -2.57
N GLU A 341 -16.84 -29.00 -2.48
CA GLU A 341 -17.60 -29.42 -3.66
C GLU A 341 -18.11 -28.19 -4.43
N GLY A 342 -17.86 -28.15 -5.74
CA GLY A 342 -18.34 -27.09 -6.63
C GLY A 342 -17.33 -26.71 -7.72
N PRO A 343 -17.74 -25.93 -8.73
CA PRO A 343 -16.81 -25.44 -9.73
C PRO A 343 -15.90 -24.35 -9.16
N VAL A 344 -14.61 -24.41 -9.48
CA VAL A 344 -13.69 -23.29 -9.25
C VAL A 344 -14.09 -22.15 -10.18
N LEU A 345 -14.29 -20.93 -9.62
CA LEU A 345 -14.60 -19.76 -10.43
C LEU A 345 -13.46 -19.46 -11.40
N PRO A 346 -13.74 -19.17 -12.68
CA PRO A 346 -12.69 -18.87 -13.65
C PRO A 346 -11.94 -17.58 -13.31
N SER A 347 -10.75 -17.43 -13.90
CA SER A 347 -10.02 -16.16 -13.96
C SER A 347 -10.92 -15.04 -14.49
N THR A 348 -10.80 -13.84 -13.92
CA THR A 348 -11.65 -12.71 -14.33
C THR A 348 -11.33 -12.36 -15.78
N PRO A 349 -12.31 -12.29 -16.70
CA PRO A 349 -12.04 -11.96 -18.10
C PRO A 349 -11.34 -10.60 -18.25
N LYS A 350 -10.33 -10.55 -19.13
CA LYS A 350 -9.68 -9.30 -19.53
C LYS A 350 -9.98 -9.02 -20.99
N TYR A 351 -10.30 -7.77 -21.29
CA TYR A 351 -10.56 -7.33 -22.66
C TYR A 351 -9.63 -6.21 -23.08
N CYS A 352 -9.14 -6.31 -24.31
CA CYS A 352 -8.58 -5.18 -25.02
C CYS A 352 -9.11 -5.19 -26.46
N ARG A 353 -9.92 -4.17 -26.80
CA ARG A 353 -10.26 -3.82 -28.19
C ARG A 353 -9.81 -2.40 -28.55
N ILE A 354 -9.43 -1.61 -27.55
CA ILE A 354 -8.91 -0.26 -27.71
C ILE A 354 -7.40 -0.39 -27.55
N GLU A 355 -6.68 -0.60 -28.65
CA GLU A 355 -5.23 -0.83 -28.58
C GLU A 355 -4.49 0.44 -28.12
N SER A 356 -4.95 1.63 -28.56
CA SER A 356 -4.36 2.91 -28.16
C SER A 356 -5.42 4.01 -27.98
N ILE A 357 -5.31 4.78 -26.90
CA ILE A 357 -6.08 6.01 -26.66
C ILE A 357 -5.17 7.19 -26.92
N PHE A 358 -5.60 8.06 -27.84
CA PHE A 358 -4.98 9.36 -27.99
C PHE A 358 -5.37 10.26 -26.81
N LEU A 359 -4.39 10.92 -26.21
CA LEU A 359 -4.56 11.98 -25.22
C LEU A 359 -4.34 13.33 -25.92
N PRO A 360 -5.29 13.80 -26.77
CA PRO A 360 -5.11 14.97 -27.61
C PRO A 360 -4.88 16.27 -26.84
N LEU A 361 -5.26 16.30 -25.55
CA LEU A 361 -5.32 17.53 -24.78
C LEU A 361 -4.18 17.54 -23.77
N GLN A 362 -3.19 18.40 -23.96
CA GLN A 362 -2.46 18.93 -22.82
C GLN A 362 -3.43 19.91 -22.14
N LEU A 363 -3.97 19.51 -20.98
CA LEU A 363 -4.96 20.29 -20.27
C LEU A 363 -4.28 21.55 -19.72
N HIS A 364 -3.41 21.37 -18.72
CA HIS A 364 -2.71 22.46 -18.02
C HIS A 364 -1.39 21.99 -17.43
N THR A 365 -0.42 22.90 -17.27
CA THR A 365 0.68 22.66 -16.34
C THR A 365 0.16 22.72 -14.90
N VAL A 366 0.86 22.12 -13.94
CA VAL A 366 0.48 22.20 -12.51
C VAL A 366 0.42 23.66 -12.03
N VAL A 367 1.35 24.49 -12.49
CA VAL A 367 1.40 25.93 -12.13
C VAL A 367 0.24 26.71 -12.74
N ASP A 368 -0.11 26.44 -14.00
CA ASP A 368 -1.25 27.10 -14.67
C ASP A 368 -2.61 26.74 -14.04
N ALA A 369 -2.69 25.59 -13.35
CA ALA A 369 -3.91 25.09 -12.71
C ALA A 369 -4.03 25.44 -11.22
N LEU A 370 -3.16 26.28 -10.66
CA LEU A 370 -3.14 26.54 -9.21
C LEU A 370 -4.47 27.04 -8.63
N ASP A 371 -5.24 27.81 -9.40
CA ASP A 371 -6.53 28.35 -8.94
C ASP A 371 -7.57 27.25 -8.64
N ILE A 372 -7.49 26.10 -9.31
CA ILE A 372 -8.38 24.95 -9.07
C ILE A 372 -7.73 23.83 -8.26
N LEU A 373 -6.40 23.80 -8.21
CA LEU A 373 -5.66 22.81 -7.42
C LEU A 373 -5.47 23.26 -5.97
N SER A 374 -5.38 24.56 -5.70
CA SER A 374 -5.08 25.10 -4.37
C SER A 374 -6.17 26.06 -3.89
N PHE A 375 -7.28 25.49 -3.44
CA PHE A 375 -8.46 26.28 -2.99
C PHE A 375 -8.16 27.27 -1.86
N SER A 376 -7.12 27.03 -1.06
CA SER A 376 -6.74 27.89 0.07
C SER A 376 -5.67 28.93 -0.29
N GLY A 377 -5.10 28.88 -1.49
CA GLY A 377 -3.94 29.70 -1.88
C GLY A 377 -2.64 29.32 -1.15
N PRO A 378 -1.56 30.09 -1.35
CA PRO A 378 -0.26 29.79 -0.78
C PRO A 378 -0.15 30.14 0.71
N VAL A 379 0.63 29.35 1.43
CA VAL A 379 1.18 29.71 2.74
C VAL A 379 2.56 30.34 2.54
N LYS A 380 2.74 31.57 3.03
CA LYS A 380 4.03 32.27 2.99
C LYS A 380 4.89 31.87 4.18
N SER A 381 6.16 31.54 3.94
CA SER A 381 7.12 31.19 4.99
C SER A 381 8.54 31.65 4.64
N ILE A 382 9.36 31.90 5.67
CA ILE A 382 10.77 32.25 5.45
C ILE A 382 11.56 31.02 4.98
N TYR A 383 11.27 29.84 5.54
CA TYR A 383 11.90 28.55 5.21
C TYR A 383 10.84 27.56 4.69
N PRO A 384 11.23 26.47 4.00
CA PRO A 384 10.28 25.49 3.51
C PRO A 384 9.44 24.85 4.63
N LEU A 385 8.21 24.46 4.31
CA LEU A 385 7.29 23.75 5.20
C LEU A 385 7.15 22.29 4.75
N THR A 386 7.00 21.36 5.68
CA THR A 386 6.72 19.97 5.37
C THR A 386 5.28 19.76 4.88
N PHE A 387 5.02 18.62 4.27
CA PHE A 387 3.66 18.17 3.89
C PHE A 387 2.69 18.19 5.08
N ILE A 388 3.17 17.82 6.26
CA ILE A 388 2.38 17.78 7.49
C ILE A 388 2.00 19.20 7.94
N GLU A 389 2.95 20.15 7.89
CA GLU A 389 2.66 21.56 8.18
C GLU A 389 1.69 22.19 7.17
N MET A 390 1.65 21.67 5.95
CA MET A 390 0.72 22.04 4.89
C MET A 390 -0.63 21.29 4.95
N ASN A 391 -0.86 20.48 6.00
CA ASN A 391 -2.05 19.62 6.17
C ASN A 391 -2.33 18.73 4.95
N GLN A 392 -1.29 18.29 4.26
CA GLN A 392 -1.40 17.46 3.07
C GLN A 392 -0.67 16.13 3.26
N PRO A 393 -1.37 15.02 3.50
CA PRO A 393 -0.72 13.75 3.78
C PRO A 393 -0.11 13.06 2.54
N PHE A 394 -0.69 13.26 1.35
CA PHE A 394 -0.36 12.51 0.12
C PHE A 394 -0.21 13.41 -1.10
N GLY A 395 0.21 12.83 -2.23
CA GLY A 395 0.30 13.52 -3.51
C GLY A 395 1.47 14.48 -3.59
N PHE A 396 1.17 15.75 -3.93
CA PHE A 396 2.17 16.72 -4.39
C PHE A 396 1.99 18.09 -3.72
N VAL A 397 3.09 18.71 -3.28
CA VAL A 397 3.10 20.09 -2.77
C VAL A 397 4.02 20.92 -3.65
N LEU A 398 3.56 22.11 -4.06
CA LEU A 398 4.35 23.05 -4.84
C LEU A 398 5.02 24.07 -3.93
N TYR A 399 6.33 24.23 -4.09
CA TYR A 399 7.14 25.23 -3.40
C TYR A 399 7.64 26.26 -4.40
N GLN A 400 7.30 27.52 -4.17
CA GLN A 400 7.67 28.64 -5.03
C GLN A 400 8.61 29.60 -4.30
N THR A 401 9.65 30.05 -4.98
CA THR A 401 10.54 31.11 -4.52
C THR A 401 11.15 31.85 -5.71
N LYS A 402 12.09 32.78 -5.48
CA LYS A 402 12.77 33.53 -6.54
C LYS A 402 14.28 33.40 -6.43
N LEU A 403 14.96 33.42 -7.57
CA LEU A 403 16.42 33.51 -7.57
C LEU A 403 16.87 34.84 -6.95
N PRO A 404 17.70 34.85 -5.89
CA PRO A 404 18.15 36.08 -5.24
C PRO A 404 19.21 36.83 -6.07
N VAL A 405 19.88 36.14 -7.00
CA VAL A 405 21.00 36.66 -7.80
C VAL A 405 20.91 36.16 -9.24
N ASP A 406 21.62 36.84 -10.14
CA ASP A 406 21.76 36.39 -11.53
C ASP A 406 22.55 35.08 -11.60
N CYS A 407 21.92 34.03 -12.12
CA CYS A 407 22.51 32.72 -12.37
C CYS A 407 22.82 32.56 -13.87
N SER A 408 23.67 33.45 -14.40
CA SER A 408 24.05 33.43 -15.83
C SER A 408 24.92 32.24 -16.20
N LYS A 409 25.57 31.62 -15.21
CA LYS A 409 26.27 30.33 -15.33
C LYS A 409 25.49 29.27 -14.54
N PRO A 410 25.58 27.98 -14.93
CA PRO A 410 24.99 26.88 -14.16
C PRO A 410 25.39 27.00 -12.69
N THR A 411 24.40 27.23 -11.83
CA THR A 411 24.60 27.46 -10.39
C THR A 411 23.94 26.30 -9.62
N PRO A 412 24.65 25.65 -8.68
CA PRO A 412 24.10 24.51 -7.95
C PRO A 412 22.89 24.90 -7.10
N LEU A 413 21.75 24.23 -7.30
CA LEU A 413 20.63 24.18 -6.37
C LEU A 413 20.70 22.84 -5.63
N SER A 414 20.87 22.88 -4.32
CA SER A 414 21.23 21.71 -3.52
C SER A 414 20.33 21.54 -2.29
N SER A 415 20.11 20.28 -1.89
CA SER A 415 19.61 19.91 -0.57
C SER A 415 20.75 19.27 0.23
N PRO A 416 21.57 20.06 0.94
CA PRO A 416 22.82 19.58 1.54
C PRO A 416 22.61 18.52 2.64
N LEU A 417 21.42 18.49 3.25
CA LEU A 417 21.05 17.53 4.29
C LEU A 417 20.11 16.44 3.76
N ASN A 418 20.06 16.21 2.45
CA ASN A 418 19.20 15.20 1.83
C ASN A 418 17.71 15.38 2.19
N GLY A 419 17.24 16.62 2.26
CA GLY A 419 15.89 16.96 2.73
C GLY A 419 14.83 17.12 1.64
N VAL A 420 15.04 16.56 0.45
CA VAL A 420 13.97 16.43 -0.55
C VAL A 420 13.31 15.08 -0.34
N HIS A 421 12.14 15.08 0.29
CA HIS A 421 11.37 13.87 0.60
C HIS A 421 10.09 13.84 -0.25
N ASP A 422 10.05 13.18 -1.41
CA ASP A 422 11.05 12.20 -1.89
C ASP A 422 11.67 12.54 -3.24
N ARG A 423 10.93 13.25 -4.09
CA ARG A 423 11.40 13.65 -5.42
C ARG A 423 10.86 15.02 -5.75
N ALA A 424 11.72 15.89 -6.28
CA ALA A 424 11.35 17.26 -6.60
C ALA A 424 11.65 17.60 -8.07
N TYR A 425 10.62 18.08 -8.77
CA TYR A 425 10.67 18.51 -10.16
C TYR A 425 10.86 20.03 -10.17
N VAL A 426 12.02 20.48 -10.64
CA VAL A 426 12.42 21.88 -10.56
C VAL A 426 12.28 22.55 -11.92
N SER A 427 11.65 23.72 -11.96
CA SER A 427 11.64 24.62 -13.12
C SER A 427 12.00 26.05 -12.73
N VAL A 428 12.58 26.79 -13.68
CA VAL A 428 12.87 28.22 -13.56
C VAL A 428 12.18 28.97 -14.70
N ASP A 429 11.35 29.95 -14.37
CA ASP A 429 10.50 30.71 -15.33
C ASP A 429 9.74 29.78 -16.31
N GLY A 430 9.21 28.67 -15.81
CA GLY A 430 8.45 27.69 -16.61
C GLY A 430 9.31 26.75 -17.47
N VAL A 431 10.64 26.77 -17.33
CA VAL A 431 11.56 25.85 -18.04
C VAL A 431 12.07 24.79 -17.07
N ALA A 432 11.88 23.52 -17.39
CA ALA A 432 12.37 22.40 -16.57
C ALA A 432 13.91 22.46 -16.43
N ALA A 433 14.39 22.46 -15.18
CA ALA A 433 15.80 22.59 -14.83
C ALA A 433 16.43 21.26 -14.39
N GLY A 434 15.67 20.39 -13.72
CA GLY A 434 16.17 19.09 -13.27
C GLY A 434 15.31 18.45 -12.20
N ILE A 435 15.79 17.31 -11.69
CA ILE A 435 15.12 16.52 -10.66
C ILE A 435 16.06 16.30 -9.48
N LEU A 436 15.60 16.62 -8.28
CA LEU A 436 16.23 16.19 -7.03
C LEU A 436 15.55 14.89 -6.56
N GLU A 437 16.32 13.94 -6.06
CA GLU A 437 15.85 12.62 -5.60
C GLU A 437 16.51 12.26 -4.27
N ARG A 438 15.68 11.91 -3.27
CA ARG A 438 16.12 11.40 -1.97
C ARG A 438 17.17 10.30 -2.14
N ASP A 439 18.25 10.40 -1.38
CA ASP A 439 19.41 9.49 -1.38
C ASP A 439 20.21 9.38 -2.69
N LYS A 440 19.76 9.97 -3.81
CA LYS A 440 20.38 9.75 -5.14
C LYS A 440 20.87 11.02 -5.82
N ALA A 441 20.05 12.08 -5.87
CA ALA A 441 20.36 13.31 -6.60
C ALA A 441 20.06 14.52 -5.72
N LEU A 442 21.06 14.97 -4.95
CA LEU A 442 20.90 16.05 -3.98
C LEU A 442 21.21 17.43 -4.55
N THR A 443 21.65 17.51 -5.80
CA THR A 443 22.06 18.76 -6.44
C THR A 443 21.76 18.71 -7.92
N ILE A 444 21.20 19.80 -8.44
CA ILE A 444 21.07 20.08 -9.87
C ILE A 444 21.66 21.47 -10.15
N ASN A 445 21.92 21.79 -11.41
CA ASN A 445 22.30 23.15 -11.78
C ASN A 445 21.10 23.90 -12.34
N VAL A 446 20.92 25.15 -11.92
CA VAL A 446 19.91 26.06 -12.44
C VAL A 446 20.54 27.29 -13.10
N THR A 447 19.82 27.90 -14.03
CA THR A 447 20.16 29.19 -14.66
C THR A 447 18.94 30.09 -14.68
N GLY A 448 19.15 31.40 -14.66
CA GLY A 448 18.07 32.40 -14.59
C GLY A 448 18.57 33.78 -14.19
N LYS A 449 17.69 34.77 -14.15
CA LYS A 449 18.00 36.13 -13.69
C LYS A 449 17.59 36.30 -12.23
N ALA A 450 18.14 37.31 -11.56
CA ALA A 450 17.63 37.72 -10.26
C ALA A 450 16.12 38.05 -10.38
N GLY A 451 15.33 37.47 -9.49
CA GLY A 451 13.86 37.57 -9.51
C GLY A 451 13.14 36.56 -10.40
N SER A 452 13.85 35.73 -11.17
CA SER A 452 13.25 34.58 -11.88
C SER A 452 12.53 33.66 -10.90
N GLN A 453 11.36 33.19 -11.31
CA GLN A 453 10.50 32.29 -10.54
C GLN A 453 11.13 30.90 -10.51
N VAL A 454 11.24 30.31 -9.31
CA VAL A 454 11.67 28.93 -9.10
C VAL A 454 10.50 28.14 -8.56
N ASP A 455 10.09 27.12 -9.30
CA ASP A 455 8.99 26.23 -8.94
C ASP A 455 9.55 24.85 -8.66
N ILE A 456 9.20 24.28 -7.51
CA ILE A 456 9.67 22.99 -7.04
C ILE A 456 8.45 22.17 -6.64
N LEU A 457 7.99 21.30 -7.55
CA LEU A 457 6.91 20.35 -7.25
C LEU A 457 7.51 19.13 -6.54
N VAL A 458 7.17 18.92 -5.27
CA VAL A 458 7.65 17.77 -4.50
C VAL A 458 6.57 16.70 -4.43
N GLU A 459 6.94 15.46 -4.73
CA GLU A 459 6.09 14.27 -4.60
C GLU A 459 6.40 13.51 -3.32
N ASN A 460 5.35 13.16 -2.56
CA ASN A 460 5.41 12.08 -1.58
C ASN A 460 5.26 10.73 -2.30
N MET A 461 6.34 9.95 -2.37
CA MET A 461 6.39 8.66 -3.07
C MET A 461 5.94 7.46 -2.22
N GLY A 462 5.47 7.71 -1.01
CA GLY A 462 5.06 6.71 -0.03
C GLY A 462 5.95 6.80 1.22
N ARG A 463 5.35 6.85 2.40
CA ARG A 463 6.09 6.84 3.69
C ARG A 463 6.71 5.49 3.96
N VAL A 464 7.90 5.51 4.54
CA VAL A 464 8.56 4.31 5.05
C VAL A 464 7.61 3.55 5.97
N ASN A 465 7.47 2.25 5.74
CA ASN A 465 6.50 1.40 6.43
C ASN A 465 7.12 0.37 7.37
N TYR A 466 8.45 0.25 7.39
CA TYR A 466 9.17 -0.71 8.21
C TYR A 466 10.45 -0.12 8.80
N GLY A 467 10.84 -0.60 9.99
CA GLY A 467 12.03 -0.15 10.70
C GLY A 467 11.81 1.13 11.50
N LYS A 468 12.92 1.76 11.91
CA LYS A 468 12.91 2.93 12.82
C LYS A 468 12.45 4.23 12.16
N ASP A 469 12.60 4.34 10.84
CA ASP A 469 12.43 5.59 10.09
C ASP A 469 10.98 5.80 9.58
N ILE A 470 10.00 5.17 10.24
CA ILE A 470 8.56 5.28 9.92
C ILE A 470 7.96 6.65 10.25
N ASN A 471 8.65 7.48 11.05
CA ASN A 471 8.32 8.89 11.29
C ASN A 471 8.73 9.78 10.11
N ASP A 472 8.31 9.38 8.91
CA ASP A 472 8.80 9.89 7.64
C ASP A 472 8.03 11.14 7.20
N PHE A 473 8.54 12.32 7.60
CA PHE A 473 8.08 13.60 7.07
C PHE A 473 8.37 13.71 5.57
N LYS A 474 7.48 14.40 4.86
CA LYS A 474 7.54 14.59 3.41
C LYS A 474 7.60 16.07 3.04
N GLY A 475 8.02 16.36 1.81
CA GLY A 475 8.26 17.71 1.31
C GLY A 475 9.73 18.11 1.38
N LEU A 476 9.96 19.41 1.45
CA LEU A 476 11.27 19.96 1.77
C LEU A 476 11.46 19.97 3.29
N VAL A 477 12.04 18.89 3.83
CA VAL A 477 12.23 18.69 5.29
C VAL A 477 13.47 19.40 5.83
N SER A 478 14.30 19.97 4.94
CA SER A 478 15.39 20.89 5.28
C SER A 478 15.57 21.95 4.20
N ASN A 479 16.37 22.98 4.49
CA ASN A 479 16.59 24.09 3.58
C ASN A 479 17.27 23.66 2.27
N LEU A 480 16.90 24.33 1.17
CA LEU A 480 17.66 24.31 -0.07
C LEU A 480 18.68 25.44 -0.11
N THR A 481 19.80 25.21 -0.79
CA THR A 481 20.83 26.22 -1.04
C THR A 481 21.00 26.49 -2.52
N LEU A 482 21.28 27.73 -2.89
CA LEU A 482 21.76 28.13 -4.21
C LEU A 482 23.23 28.50 -4.08
N GLY A 483 24.12 27.67 -4.62
CA GLY A 483 25.53 27.67 -4.26
C GLY A 483 25.68 27.38 -2.76
N ALA A 484 26.26 28.32 -2.02
CA ALA A 484 26.45 28.21 -0.57
C ALA A 484 25.33 28.88 0.25
N ASP A 485 24.45 29.65 -0.40
CA ASP A 485 23.48 30.50 0.29
C ASP A 485 22.13 29.81 0.45
N ILE A 486 21.53 29.92 1.63
CA ILE A 486 20.20 29.36 1.91
C ILE A 486 19.14 30.14 1.15
N LEU A 487 18.26 29.43 0.43
CA LEU A 487 17.08 30.03 -0.20
C LEU A 487 15.97 30.28 0.82
N THR A 488 15.40 31.48 0.77
CA THR A 488 14.36 31.97 1.69
C THR A 488 13.23 32.63 0.93
N GLY A 489 12.08 32.82 1.60
CA GLY A 489 10.93 33.50 1.02
C GLY A 489 10.15 32.57 0.11
N TRP A 490 9.45 31.64 0.75
CA TRP A 490 8.69 30.57 0.12
C TRP A 490 7.21 30.88 0.09
N GLU A 491 6.57 30.54 -1.02
CA GLU A 491 5.11 30.40 -1.16
C GLU A 491 4.83 28.92 -1.38
N VAL A 492 4.11 28.28 -0.46
CA VAL A 492 3.90 26.82 -0.45
C VAL A 492 2.42 26.53 -0.68
N TYR A 493 2.11 25.67 -1.65
CA TYR A 493 0.75 25.35 -2.08
C TYR A 493 0.45 23.88 -1.83
N SER A 494 -0.58 23.63 -1.03
CA SER A 494 -1.24 22.32 -1.00
C SER A 494 -2.08 22.14 -2.25
N LEU A 495 -2.02 20.96 -2.88
CA LEU A 495 -2.65 20.65 -4.16
C LEU A 495 -3.70 19.53 -4.03
N SER A 496 -4.98 19.89 -4.12
CA SER A 496 -6.15 19.01 -4.10
C SER A 496 -6.40 18.34 -5.47
N ILE A 497 -5.37 17.67 -6.01
CA ILE A 497 -5.40 17.09 -7.38
C ILE A 497 -6.52 16.06 -7.55
N ASP A 498 -6.67 15.09 -6.64
CA ASP A 498 -7.72 14.07 -6.76
C ASP A 498 -9.13 14.68 -6.80
N GLN A 499 -9.36 15.74 -6.02
CA GLN A 499 -10.63 16.45 -6.01
C GLN A 499 -10.86 17.17 -7.35
N ALA A 500 -9.84 17.88 -7.86
CA ALA A 500 -9.93 18.58 -9.13
C ALA A 500 -10.16 17.63 -10.32
N VAL A 501 -9.50 16.47 -10.33
CA VAL A 501 -9.67 15.44 -11.37
C VAL A 501 -11.05 14.79 -11.27
N SER A 502 -11.49 14.37 -10.09
CA SER A 502 -12.79 13.71 -9.91
C SER A 502 -13.99 14.63 -10.17
N GLN A 503 -13.84 15.93 -9.93
CA GLN A 503 -14.86 16.94 -10.24
C GLN A 503 -14.78 17.44 -11.70
N GLY A 504 -13.80 16.98 -12.48
CA GLY A 504 -13.65 17.40 -13.88
C GLY A 504 -13.15 18.84 -14.07
N LEU A 505 -12.67 19.52 -13.02
CA LEU A 505 -12.29 20.94 -13.07
C LEU A 505 -11.18 21.22 -14.10
N LEU A 506 -10.24 20.28 -14.25
CA LEU A 506 -9.16 20.35 -15.25
C LEU A 506 -9.68 20.31 -16.70
N TRP A 507 -10.86 19.74 -16.93
CA TRP A 507 -11.49 19.67 -18.24
C TRP A 507 -12.33 20.93 -18.53
N GLU A 508 -12.85 21.59 -17.50
CA GLU A 508 -13.67 22.81 -17.60
C GLU A 508 -12.84 24.07 -17.88
N MET A 509 -11.59 24.14 -17.41
CA MET A 509 -10.69 25.29 -17.61
C MET A 509 -10.26 25.52 -19.07
N GLY A 510 -10.62 24.61 -19.99
CA GLY A 510 -10.35 24.69 -21.42
C GLY A 510 -8.93 24.24 -21.78
N SER A 511 -8.81 23.42 -22.83
CA SER A 511 -7.51 22.91 -23.30
C SER A 511 -6.73 23.97 -24.08
N ARG A 512 -5.41 24.04 -23.88
CA ARG A 512 -4.51 24.65 -24.87
C ARG A 512 -4.06 23.57 -25.85
N VAL A 513 -4.02 23.87 -27.14
CA VAL A 513 -3.23 23.06 -28.07
C VAL A 513 -1.78 23.18 -27.61
N ALA A 514 -1.14 22.06 -27.31
CA ALA A 514 0.27 22.05 -26.93
C ALA A 514 1.05 22.88 -27.94
N GLY A 515 1.69 23.96 -27.49
CA GLY A 515 2.68 24.64 -28.32
C GLY A 515 3.80 23.66 -28.66
N THR A 516 4.65 23.97 -29.62
CA THR A 516 5.87 23.21 -29.87
C THR A 516 7.01 23.79 -29.02
N PRO A 517 7.20 23.35 -27.75
CA PRO A 517 8.45 23.66 -27.07
C PRO A 517 9.60 23.00 -27.83
N PRO A 518 10.81 23.57 -27.78
CA PRO A 518 12.00 22.88 -28.28
C PRO A 518 12.12 21.51 -27.58
N PRO A 519 12.59 20.46 -28.28
CA PRO A 519 12.74 19.14 -27.69
C PRO A 519 13.69 19.24 -26.49
N SER A 520 13.13 19.07 -25.30
CA SER A 520 13.85 19.03 -24.03
C SER A 520 13.74 17.62 -23.46
N PRO A 521 14.82 17.06 -22.88
CA PRO A 521 14.76 15.76 -22.24
C PRO A 521 13.89 15.76 -20.98
N LEU A 522 13.50 16.93 -20.46
CA LEU A 522 12.54 17.08 -19.37
C LEU A 522 11.45 18.09 -19.76
N SER A 523 10.20 17.80 -19.38
CA SER A 523 9.08 18.73 -19.47
C SER A 523 8.60 19.16 -18.07
N VAL A 524 7.86 20.27 -18.02
CA VAL A 524 7.25 20.72 -16.77
C VAL A 524 6.06 19.83 -16.41
N PRO A 525 5.82 19.55 -15.11
CA PRO A 525 4.70 18.72 -14.68
C PRO A 525 3.37 19.20 -15.27
N SER A 526 2.69 18.31 -16.00
CA SER A 526 1.53 18.67 -16.82
C SER A 526 0.45 17.59 -16.82
N PHE A 527 -0.81 18.03 -16.89
CA PHE A 527 -1.98 17.19 -17.04
C PHE A 527 -2.31 16.96 -18.52
N TYR A 528 -2.59 15.71 -18.87
CA TYR A 528 -3.02 15.27 -20.18
C TYR A 528 -4.35 14.55 -20.08
N GLY A 529 -5.23 14.79 -21.05
CA GLY A 529 -6.60 14.28 -21.07
C GLY A 529 -6.93 13.58 -22.39
N GLY A 530 -7.61 12.44 -22.30
CA GLY A 530 -8.29 11.79 -23.41
C GLY A 530 -9.55 11.07 -22.98
N THR A 531 -10.39 10.68 -23.93
CA THR A 531 -11.65 9.98 -23.66
C THR A 531 -11.81 8.77 -24.57
N PHE A 532 -12.48 7.73 -24.08
CA PHE A 532 -12.85 6.57 -24.89
C PHE A 532 -14.24 6.04 -24.56
N VAL A 533 -14.86 5.37 -25.51
CA VAL A 533 -16.21 4.82 -25.37
C VAL A 533 -16.14 3.30 -25.38
N ILE A 534 -16.84 2.68 -24.42
CA ILE A 534 -17.09 1.24 -24.42
C ILE A 534 -18.52 1.04 -24.94
N PRO A 535 -18.74 0.20 -25.98
CA PRO A 535 -20.08 -0.01 -26.53
C PRO A 535 -21.06 -0.56 -25.49
N ASP A 536 -22.25 0.03 -25.45
CA ASP A 536 -23.34 -0.43 -24.59
C ASP A 536 -24.07 -1.65 -25.18
N GLY A 537 -24.78 -2.40 -24.33
CA GLY A 537 -25.60 -3.54 -24.74
C GLY A 537 -24.83 -4.81 -25.12
N ILE A 538 -23.51 -4.86 -24.88
CA ILE A 538 -22.69 -6.07 -25.02
C ILE A 538 -22.60 -6.76 -23.64
N PRO A 539 -23.17 -7.97 -23.45
CA PRO A 539 -23.30 -8.60 -22.12
C PRO A 539 -22.01 -8.73 -21.31
N ASP A 540 -20.88 -8.88 -21.99
CA ASP A 540 -19.58 -9.10 -21.35
C ASP A 540 -18.73 -7.83 -21.24
N LEU A 541 -19.28 -6.63 -21.48
CA LEU A 541 -18.56 -5.35 -21.31
C LEU A 541 -19.21 -4.48 -20.21
N PRO A 542 -18.41 -3.72 -19.44
CA PRO A 542 -16.93 -3.63 -19.51
C PRO A 542 -16.22 -4.84 -18.88
N GLN A 543 -14.94 -5.04 -19.23
CA GLN A 543 -14.07 -6.05 -18.59
C GLN A 543 -12.84 -5.37 -17.99
N ASP A 544 -12.13 -6.13 -17.16
CA ASP A 544 -10.82 -5.74 -16.65
C ASP A 544 -9.85 -5.53 -17.81
N THR A 545 -8.90 -4.63 -17.59
CA THR A 545 -7.85 -4.33 -18.55
C THR A 545 -6.62 -3.81 -17.82
N TYR A 546 -5.56 -3.52 -18.55
CA TYR A 546 -4.37 -2.89 -18.02
C TYR A 546 -3.98 -1.70 -18.88
N ILE A 547 -3.65 -0.58 -18.26
CA ILE A 547 -3.16 0.62 -18.95
C ILE A 547 -1.63 0.65 -18.96
N GLN A 548 -1.04 0.99 -20.10
CA GLN A 548 0.38 1.13 -20.34
C GLN A 548 0.72 2.52 -20.87
N PHE A 549 1.93 2.98 -20.55
CA PHE A 549 2.42 4.32 -20.83
C PHE A 549 3.71 4.26 -21.69
N PRO A 550 3.63 3.92 -22.98
CA PRO A 550 4.80 3.88 -23.85
C PRO A 550 5.42 5.27 -23.99
N ASP A 551 6.74 5.38 -23.82
CA ASP A 551 7.54 6.61 -23.92
C ASP A 551 7.24 7.72 -22.89
N TRP A 552 6.21 7.57 -22.05
CA TRP A 552 6.06 8.35 -20.82
C TRP A 552 7.14 7.98 -19.81
N ARG A 553 7.34 8.81 -18.79
CA ARG A 553 8.43 8.60 -17.82
C ARG A 553 7.93 8.27 -16.44
N LYS A 554 7.25 9.20 -15.77
CA LYS A 554 6.79 9.01 -14.40
C LYS A 554 5.59 9.90 -14.12
N GLY A 555 4.57 9.33 -13.49
CA GLY A 555 3.40 10.11 -13.17
C GLY A 555 2.33 9.38 -12.38
N GLN A 556 1.14 9.98 -12.40
CA GLN A 556 -0.08 9.50 -11.78
C GLN A 556 -1.18 9.43 -12.84
N VAL A 557 -2.09 8.46 -12.73
CA VAL A 557 -3.20 8.31 -13.67
C VAL A 557 -4.55 8.12 -12.98
N TRP A 558 -5.58 8.72 -13.57
CA TRP A 558 -6.97 8.56 -13.18
C TRP A 558 -7.82 8.12 -14.36
N ILE A 559 -8.79 7.25 -14.09
CA ILE A 559 -9.88 6.93 -15.03
C ILE A 559 -11.20 7.21 -14.34
N ASN A 560 -12.06 8.03 -14.96
CA ASN A 560 -13.35 8.44 -14.40
C ASN A 560 -13.25 9.02 -12.97
N GLY A 561 -12.16 9.75 -12.70
CA GLY A 561 -11.88 10.32 -11.38
C GLY A 561 -11.30 9.34 -10.35
N PHE A 562 -11.24 8.04 -10.66
CA PHE A 562 -10.62 7.04 -9.79
C PHE A 562 -9.10 7.03 -9.99
N ASN A 563 -8.34 7.24 -8.91
CA ASN A 563 -6.88 7.27 -8.93
C ASN A 563 -6.30 5.84 -8.97
N LEU A 564 -5.83 5.41 -10.14
CA LEU A 564 -5.29 4.06 -10.35
C LEU A 564 -3.94 3.85 -9.67
N GLY A 565 -3.19 4.92 -9.43
CA GLY A 565 -1.87 4.86 -8.83
C GLY A 565 -0.78 5.46 -9.72
N ARG A 566 0.46 5.12 -9.36
CA ARG A 566 1.69 5.66 -9.95
C ARG A 566 2.15 4.78 -11.11
N TYR A 567 2.61 5.38 -12.20
CA TYR A 567 3.34 4.68 -13.25
C TYR A 567 4.79 5.17 -13.30
N TRP A 568 5.73 4.26 -13.57
CA TRP A 568 7.15 4.60 -13.72
C TRP A 568 7.88 3.64 -14.69
N PRO A 569 7.47 3.57 -15.97
CA PRO A 569 8.08 2.70 -16.97
C PRO A 569 9.57 3.00 -17.19
N ALA A 570 10.03 4.23 -16.91
CA ALA A 570 11.45 4.58 -16.96
C ALA A 570 12.32 3.83 -15.92
N ARG A 571 11.72 3.24 -14.88
CA ARG A 571 12.39 2.36 -13.90
C ARG A 571 11.97 0.91 -14.04
N GLY A 572 10.67 0.64 -14.15
CA GLY A 572 10.10 -0.69 -13.93
C GLY A 572 10.23 -1.15 -12.46
N PRO A 573 9.96 -2.41 -12.12
CA PRO A 573 9.70 -3.51 -13.06
C PRO A 573 8.26 -3.48 -13.60
N GLN A 574 7.34 -2.82 -12.90
CA GLN A 574 5.96 -2.60 -13.34
C GLN A 574 5.90 -1.59 -14.51
N ILE A 575 5.25 -2.00 -15.59
CA ILE A 575 5.00 -1.17 -16.78
C ILE A 575 3.51 -0.87 -16.94
N THR A 576 2.66 -1.85 -16.64
CA THR A 576 1.20 -1.75 -16.76
C THR A 576 0.54 -1.55 -15.40
N LEU A 577 -0.54 -0.78 -15.34
CA LEU A 577 -1.39 -0.64 -14.16
C LEU A 577 -2.72 -1.37 -14.38
N TYR A 578 -3.18 -2.10 -13.36
CA TYR A 578 -4.48 -2.77 -13.38
C TYR A 578 -5.64 -1.77 -13.40
N VAL A 579 -6.60 -2.00 -14.29
CA VAL A 579 -7.83 -1.20 -14.43
C VAL A 579 -9.04 -2.12 -14.20
N PRO A 580 -9.69 -2.04 -13.03
CA PRO A 580 -10.86 -2.86 -12.76
C PRO A 580 -12.06 -2.41 -13.59
N ALA A 581 -12.82 -3.34 -14.15
CA ALA A 581 -14.04 -3.05 -14.92
C ALA A 581 -15.05 -2.20 -14.15
N SER A 582 -15.07 -2.32 -12.81
CA SER A 582 -16.00 -1.63 -11.92
C SER A 582 -15.88 -0.10 -11.94
N ILE A 583 -14.78 0.46 -12.47
CA ILE A 583 -14.61 1.91 -12.62
C ILE A 583 -14.91 2.39 -14.04
N LEU A 584 -15.17 1.48 -14.98
CA LEU A 584 -15.45 1.78 -16.38
C LEU A 584 -16.96 1.90 -16.61
N SER A 585 -17.34 2.69 -17.61
CA SER A 585 -18.72 2.96 -17.99
C SER A 585 -18.99 2.62 -19.45
N THR A 586 -20.13 1.97 -19.72
CA THR A 586 -20.70 1.84 -21.07
C THR A 586 -21.71 2.95 -21.37
N ALA A 587 -22.20 3.65 -20.34
CA ALA A 587 -23.27 4.64 -20.47
C ALA A 587 -22.75 6.04 -20.87
N VAL A 588 -21.50 6.36 -20.54
CA VAL A 588 -20.86 7.64 -20.84
C VAL A 588 -19.41 7.43 -21.29
N PRO A 589 -18.81 8.39 -22.03
CA PRO A 589 -17.37 8.34 -22.32
C PRO A 589 -16.55 8.24 -21.03
N ASN A 590 -15.51 7.41 -21.08
CA ASN A 590 -14.56 7.22 -20.01
C ASN A 590 -13.44 8.24 -20.15
N ASN A 591 -13.17 9.01 -19.10
CA ASN A 591 -12.15 10.05 -19.09
C ASN A 591 -10.86 9.50 -18.50
N VAL A 592 -9.75 9.63 -19.24
CA VAL A 592 -8.40 9.33 -18.76
C VAL A 592 -7.68 10.64 -18.51
N THR A 593 -7.18 10.83 -17.28
CA THR A 593 -6.33 11.98 -16.93
C THR A 593 -4.98 11.46 -16.47
N VAL A 594 -3.90 11.99 -17.05
CA VAL A 594 -2.51 11.64 -16.74
C VAL A 594 -1.80 12.88 -16.24
N LEU A 595 -1.15 12.80 -15.08
CA LEU A 595 -0.17 13.79 -14.62
C LEU A 595 1.22 13.24 -14.89
N GLU A 596 1.90 13.75 -15.92
CA GLU A 596 3.30 13.43 -16.22
C GLU A 596 4.22 14.44 -15.55
N LEU A 597 5.31 13.94 -14.95
CA LEU A 597 6.15 14.71 -14.04
C LEU A 597 7.55 14.95 -14.59
N GLU A 598 8.02 14.15 -15.55
CA GLU A 598 9.40 14.20 -16.02
C GLU A 598 9.52 14.50 -17.51
N GLY A 599 8.78 13.78 -18.35
CA GLY A 599 8.90 13.91 -19.80
C GLY A 599 7.79 13.18 -20.53
N ASP A 600 7.12 13.88 -21.42
CA ASP A 600 6.00 13.38 -22.21
C ASP A 600 6.40 13.06 -23.65
N PRO A 601 5.75 12.07 -24.30
CA PRO A 601 6.02 11.73 -25.70
C PRO A 601 5.33 12.68 -26.70
N CYS A 602 4.62 13.71 -26.25
CA CYS A 602 3.64 14.43 -27.05
C CYS A 602 4.25 15.43 -28.06
N THR A 603 5.58 15.60 -28.08
CA THR A 603 6.29 16.41 -29.08
C THR A 603 7.67 15.80 -29.41
N PRO A 604 7.93 15.23 -30.62
CA PRO A 604 7.06 15.11 -31.80
C PRO A 604 6.29 13.77 -31.90
N GLY A 605 6.24 12.96 -30.84
CA GLY A 605 5.63 11.63 -30.84
C GLY A 605 4.11 11.61 -30.61
N PRO A 606 3.47 10.44 -30.72
CA PRO A 606 2.05 10.27 -30.41
C PRO A 606 1.84 10.40 -28.88
N CYS A 607 0.99 11.34 -28.47
CA CYS A 607 0.56 11.51 -27.09
C CYS A 607 -0.49 10.44 -26.76
N THR A 608 -0.06 9.19 -26.51
CA THR A 608 -0.98 8.04 -26.37
C THR A 608 -0.70 7.24 -25.11
N VAL A 609 -1.76 6.62 -24.59
CA VAL A 609 -1.68 5.50 -23.65
C VAL A 609 -2.32 4.28 -24.29
N GLU A 610 -1.88 3.09 -23.90
CA GLU A 610 -2.33 1.83 -24.51
C GLU A 610 -3.04 0.98 -23.48
N PHE A 611 -4.01 0.18 -23.94
CA PHE A 611 -4.64 -0.82 -23.10
C PHE A 611 -4.21 -2.20 -23.57
N THR A 612 -3.99 -3.11 -22.63
CA THR A 612 -3.62 -4.49 -22.89
C THR A 612 -4.43 -5.43 -22.00
N ASN A 613 -4.55 -6.69 -22.42
CA ASN A 613 -5.21 -7.73 -21.64
C ASN A 613 -4.23 -8.54 -20.76
N THR A 614 -2.93 -8.25 -20.83
CA THR A 614 -1.89 -8.92 -20.03
C THR A 614 -1.07 -7.91 -19.22
N PRO A 615 -0.76 -8.22 -17.95
CA PRO A 615 0.12 -7.37 -17.16
C PRO A 615 1.58 -7.55 -17.60
N VAL A 616 2.36 -6.47 -17.51
CA VAL A 616 3.82 -6.46 -17.65
C VAL A 616 4.41 -5.93 -16.35
N LEU A 617 4.84 -6.86 -15.49
CA LEU A 617 5.37 -6.56 -14.16
C LEU A 617 6.88 -6.80 -14.03
N ASN A 618 7.54 -7.31 -15.07
CA ASN A 618 8.93 -7.82 -14.99
C ASN A 618 9.91 -7.11 -15.94
N ALA A 619 9.62 -5.89 -16.37
CA ALA A 619 10.44 -5.14 -17.32
C ALA A 619 11.24 -4.03 -16.63
N THR A 620 12.29 -4.42 -15.91
CA THR A 620 13.23 -3.46 -15.31
C THR A 620 14.12 -2.82 -16.39
N VAL A 621 14.12 -1.50 -16.47
CA VAL A 621 15.09 -0.78 -17.31
C VAL A 621 16.43 -0.78 -16.58
N LYS A 622 17.47 -1.39 -17.17
CA LYS A 622 18.83 -1.33 -16.60
C LYS A 622 19.27 0.13 -16.50
N SER A 623 19.29 0.69 -15.30
CA SER A 623 19.96 1.97 -15.05
C SER A 623 21.48 1.76 -15.07
N ASP A 624 22.22 2.62 -15.77
CA ASP A 624 23.69 2.62 -15.84
C ASP A 624 24.39 2.99 -14.51
N HIS A 625 23.63 3.24 -13.45
CA HIS A 625 24.20 3.36 -12.12
C HIS A 625 24.59 1.97 -11.63
N LYS A 626 25.88 1.65 -11.74
CA LYS A 626 26.51 0.53 -11.05
C LYS A 626 26.22 0.63 -9.55
N HIS A 627 25.13 0.01 -9.09
CA HIS A 627 25.08 -0.45 -7.71
C HIS A 627 26.22 -1.44 -7.55
N GLN A 628 27.20 -1.09 -6.72
CA GLN A 628 27.99 -2.12 -6.05
C GLN A 628 26.97 -2.98 -5.30
N ARG A 629 26.63 -4.14 -5.88
CA ARG A 629 25.93 -5.21 -5.18
C ARG A 629 26.79 -5.60 -3.98
N ALA A 630 26.53 -5.02 -2.83
CA ALA A 630 26.67 -5.79 -1.61
C ALA A 630 25.55 -6.84 -1.67
N LEU A 631 25.92 -8.06 -2.06
CA LEU A 631 25.10 -9.22 -1.74
C LEU A 631 24.87 -9.15 -0.24
N PHE A 632 23.60 -9.10 0.18
CA PHE A 632 23.23 -9.29 1.58
C PHE A 632 23.95 -10.54 2.08
N HIS A 633 24.94 -10.35 2.95
CA HIS A 633 25.64 -11.45 3.56
C HIS A 633 24.72 -12.03 4.64
N LYS A 634 24.77 -13.35 4.76
CA LYS A 634 23.96 -14.21 5.64
C LYS A 634 24.08 -13.91 7.16
N GLU A 635 24.75 -12.82 7.52
CA GLU A 635 25.01 -12.37 8.89
C GLU A 635 24.15 -11.15 9.29
N ASP A 636 23.44 -10.52 8.34
CA ASP A 636 22.43 -9.48 8.63
C ASP A 636 21.02 -10.07 8.94
N LEU A 637 20.94 -11.40 9.09
CA LEU A 637 19.75 -12.18 9.46
C LEU A 637 19.94 -12.98 10.77
N LEU A 638 20.79 -12.48 11.67
CA LEU A 638 20.97 -13.02 13.03
C LEU A 638 20.48 -12.05 14.10
#